data_AF-A0A8H4QJA3-F1
#
_entry.id   AF-A0A8H4QJA3-F1
#
_cell.length_a   1.000
_cell.length_b   1.000
_cell.length_c   1.000
_cell.angle_alpha   90.00
_cell.angle_beta   90.00
_cell.angle_gamma   90.00
#
_symmetry.space_group_name_H-M   'P 1'
#
loop_
_entity.id
_entity.type
_entity.pdbx_description
1 polymer ?
#
loop_
_entity_poly.entity_id
_entity_poly.type
_entity_poly.pdbx_seq_one_letter_code
_entity_poly.pdbx_strand_id
1 'polypeptide(L)'
;MRFFTTVVAVLSSVSLYVGTTWALHESDVGVVDWHKHMVGIPLSGSISTSPSFHLVNGKNIILTATTNNVLAALEPEDGSIIWRYIFDPEDRIAGYYKNATTVATLSGPGGAILRNFNALTGELLLEKRLHKPEIGALSEPLHLGKDVVFAPHSNQMYVLSNGCTISCIDGSTGEVIWSWTSPDQGSMVIHAKLTLSQSTLFATGFAKSTASFTLHATSLSLPTGELNTFVNIPSALADPLHQFILLTRPDLEKPIAIWLEQGAFRYVALTPDLLEKPRSVKGEGFARLVDIGLSEFGYAVVLRNDESSFVMRLEGMVGQAKPVWEFDDSKASEANADSRYAGVLDAHGRAHVSRVYWSHHHEKGAFDVFTAGQPHGFSTGAKTFAFNTKDHGIIGHVAVGVPDSAPIHLITTSTGSVQLWEQETLKWEREESLAAVVIAEFVEVPERATSVAGVMEEAQEGFVARVIRQIGDAQDFPRYLVNFVKRFATGSYASPSSPPPPPPTTSNSSEPEPFSRDTFGFRQLIIAATAFGKVYAIDSSTGTIVWSRVLGLGWAGQVGGRVQPVKVFVVKGVSEGGDVEVVLVAQRRASNTLVDTVAFHVNALTGSDVLGKSPDGEVLEGQDVIEGPLVEGYLLGGEKKVIVMFDEHLQVYLYPSNPSTIDYFSSVAHKLSFPLRTTIETRKRITGHQIQLSSDHHKSLAYPTWTLTLPLGEDVQAMIPQAKSGVPVASVGKVLGNRTTLYKYLDERLFVLLTVVNTPPPPPPATGSTPEDKPQPKPSHSQKCGIYVVDGAKGTVVYHAEVKAPGTPGANGKGGGCQVKAAFSENWLVYHYYEDEVEGGSVGGSKGYRMVSVEFYEGRKGDEKIMSSELTAYSNDTLNLSTYEQAYVFPYAITALATTSTKFGITSKDLIVATNNHRVQSFARRMLDPRRPNRKTTADEQEEFLIQYDPLLPNDPRRVLSHNYDVANVQKIITSPSLLESTSLVFAFGLDMFLTRVAPSNTFDVLSENFNKVQLVLTVTGLAAAILSF
;
A
#
# COMPACT_ATOMS: atom_id res chain seq x y z
N MET A 1 26.93 -61.44 14.29
CA MET A 1 25.84 -60.92 15.14
C MET A 1 26.22 -59.66 15.94
N ARG A 2 27.40 -59.59 16.58
CA ARG A 2 27.86 -58.38 17.32
C ARG A 2 28.11 -57.13 16.46
N PHE A 3 28.53 -57.29 15.19
CA PHE A 3 28.76 -56.17 14.27
C PHE A 3 27.44 -55.49 13.81
N PHE A 4 26.37 -56.28 13.68
CA PHE A 4 25.04 -55.78 13.30
C PHE A 4 24.40 -54.99 14.45
N THR A 5 24.69 -55.37 15.70
CA THR A 5 24.18 -54.67 16.89
C THR A 5 24.90 -53.35 17.14
N THR A 6 26.21 -53.25 16.87
CA THR A 6 26.93 -51.97 16.94
C THR A 6 26.55 -51.01 15.82
N VAL A 7 26.32 -51.49 14.59
CA VAL A 7 25.89 -50.63 13.47
C VAL A 7 24.47 -50.10 13.71
N VAL A 8 23.55 -50.91 14.22
CA VAL A 8 22.19 -50.48 14.58
C VAL A 8 22.19 -49.52 15.78
N ALA A 9 23.07 -49.71 16.77
CA ALA A 9 23.21 -48.79 17.90
C ALA A 9 23.81 -47.43 17.48
N VAL A 10 24.80 -47.42 16.58
CA VAL A 10 25.39 -46.19 16.05
C VAL A 10 24.37 -45.43 15.17
N LEU A 11 23.63 -46.12 14.29
CA LEU A 11 22.56 -45.51 13.50
C LEU A 11 21.40 -44.99 14.36
N SER A 12 21.04 -45.69 15.45
CA SER A 12 20.01 -45.23 16.38
C SER A 12 20.48 -44.02 17.21
N SER A 13 21.77 -43.94 17.52
CA SER A 13 22.35 -42.77 18.22
C SER A 13 22.52 -41.55 17.32
N VAL A 14 22.71 -41.71 16.00
CA VAL A 14 22.76 -40.60 15.04
C VAL A 14 21.35 -40.06 14.72
N SER A 15 20.32 -40.93 14.69
CA SER A 15 18.92 -40.50 14.49
C SER A 15 18.32 -39.72 15.66
N LEU A 16 18.92 -39.76 16.85
CA LEU A 16 18.49 -38.97 18.02
C LEU A 16 19.08 -37.54 18.06
N TYR A 17 19.99 -37.19 17.14
CA TYR A 17 20.58 -35.85 17.02
C TYR A 17 20.13 -35.06 15.79
N VAL A 18 19.26 -35.63 14.94
CA VAL A 18 18.63 -34.86 13.86
C VAL A 18 17.45 -34.10 14.44
N GLY A 19 17.72 -32.92 14.99
CA GLY A 19 16.66 -31.95 15.26
C GLY A 19 15.89 -31.72 13.97
N THR A 20 14.57 -31.90 13.99
CA THR A 20 13.72 -31.47 12.89
C THR A 20 13.91 -29.97 12.73
N THR A 21 14.45 -29.54 11.60
CA THR A 21 14.72 -28.13 11.30
C THR A 21 13.41 -27.48 10.87
N TRP A 22 12.92 -26.53 11.67
CA TRP A 22 11.70 -25.74 11.40
C TRP A 22 12.01 -24.46 10.60
N ALA A 23 12.95 -24.53 9.66
CA ALA A 23 13.36 -23.40 8.83
C ALA A 23 13.11 -23.71 7.35
N LEU A 24 12.90 -22.67 6.54
CA LEU A 24 12.94 -22.79 5.09
C LEU A 24 14.30 -23.40 4.69
N HIS A 25 14.30 -24.42 3.81
CA HIS A 25 15.56 -24.97 3.32
C HIS A 25 16.29 -23.90 2.50
N GLU A 26 17.61 -23.83 2.59
CA GLU A 26 18.42 -22.89 1.81
C GLU A 26 18.14 -22.98 0.30
N SER A 27 17.80 -24.18 -0.17
CA SER A 27 17.40 -24.44 -1.56
C SER A 27 16.08 -23.80 -1.99
N ASP A 28 15.22 -23.42 -1.05
CA ASP A 28 13.88 -22.92 -1.33
C ASP A 28 13.83 -21.37 -1.36
N VAL A 29 14.85 -20.72 -0.77
CA VAL A 29 14.98 -19.26 -0.72
C VAL A 29 15.12 -18.70 -2.14
N GLY A 30 14.25 -17.77 -2.51
CA GLY A 30 14.17 -17.17 -3.84
C GLY A 30 13.49 -18.05 -4.89
N VAL A 31 13.00 -19.24 -4.50
CA VAL A 31 12.32 -20.18 -5.39
C VAL A 31 10.83 -20.30 -5.07
N VAL A 32 10.50 -20.42 -3.78
CA VAL A 32 9.10 -20.50 -3.30
C VAL A 32 8.56 -19.16 -2.84
N ASP A 33 9.42 -18.15 -2.75
CA ASP A 33 9.12 -16.81 -2.27
C ASP A 33 9.73 -15.73 -3.15
N TRP A 34 9.13 -14.54 -3.08
CA TRP A 34 9.64 -13.34 -3.73
C TRP A 34 9.30 -12.10 -2.90
N HIS A 35 10.13 -11.06 -3.05
CA HIS A 35 9.97 -9.77 -2.40
C HIS A 35 10.15 -8.65 -3.43
N LYS A 36 9.15 -7.76 -3.52
CA LYS A 36 9.26 -6.52 -4.30
C LYS A 36 9.52 -5.36 -3.35
N HIS A 37 10.69 -4.77 -3.53
CA HIS A 37 11.18 -3.62 -2.78
C HIS A 37 10.75 -2.33 -3.47
N MET A 38 9.88 -1.56 -2.82
CA MET A 38 9.23 -0.38 -3.40
C MET A 38 9.62 0.90 -2.66
N VAL A 39 9.39 2.07 -3.27
CA VAL A 39 9.55 3.36 -2.59
C VAL A 39 8.21 4.06 -2.36
N GLY A 40 7.19 3.70 -3.15
CA GLY A 40 5.88 4.33 -3.12
C GLY A 40 5.72 5.43 -4.14
N ILE A 41 4.50 5.96 -4.27
CA ILE A 41 4.18 6.93 -5.32
C ILE A 41 4.90 8.26 -5.03
N PRO A 42 5.72 8.78 -5.98
CA PRO A 42 6.43 10.04 -5.78
C PRO A 42 5.53 11.27 -5.58
N LEU A 43 5.98 12.22 -4.76
CA LEU A 43 5.30 13.48 -4.48
C LEU A 43 5.64 14.54 -5.53
N SER A 44 4.87 14.63 -6.60
CA SER A 44 5.12 15.57 -7.71
C SER A 44 4.63 17.01 -7.51
N GLY A 45 4.08 17.36 -6.33
CA GLY A 45 3.39 18.63 -6.10
C GLY A 45 4.28 19.87 -5.93
N SER A 46 5.59 19.72 -5.76
CA SER A 46 6.55 20.82 -5.57
C SER A 46 7.96 20.38 -5.93
N ILE A 47 8.83 21.31 -6.34
CA ILE A 47 10.26 21.05 -6.59
C ILE A 47 10.99 20.48 -5.36
N SER A 48 10.50 20.81 -4.15
CA SER A 48 11.05 20.32 -2.89
C SER A 48 10.64 18.88 -2.55
N THR A 49 9.69 18.30 -3.27
CA THR A 49 9.22 16.93 -3.03
C THR A 49 9.31 16.04 -4.26
N SER A 50 9.33 16.65 -5.46
CA SER A 50 9.27 15.92 -6.72
C SER A 50 10.56 15.17 -7.00
N PRO A 51 10.51 14.05 -7.75
CA PRO A 51 11.72 13.35 -8.16
C PRO A 51 12.71 14.29 -8.86
N SER A 52 13.99 14.19 -8.54
CA SER A 52 15.00 14.99 -9.24
C SER A 52 16.35 14.27 -9.32
N PHE A 53 17.10 14.57 -10.37
CA PHE A 53 18.49 14.12 -10.48
C PHE A 53 19.39 14.91 -9.52
N HIS A 54 20.40 14.22 -9.02
CA HIS A 54 21.45 14.79 -8.19
C HIS A 54 22.80 14.19 -8.62
N LEU A 55 23.72 15.04 -9.06
CA LEU A 55 25.10 14.66 -9.36
C LEU A 55 25.96 14.80 -8.10
N VAL A 56 26.41 13.67 -7.53
CA VAL A 56 27.26 13.64 -6.32
C VAL A 56 28.58 12.96 -6.67
N ASN A 57 29.71 13.67 -6.52
CA ASN A 57 31.04 13.13 -6.78
C ASN A 57 31.18 12.44 -8.16
N GLY A 58 30.52 12.96 -9.19
CA GLY A 58 30.54 12.39 -10.54
C GLY A 58 29.55 11.24 -10.78
N LYS A 59 28.81 10.77 -9.77
CA LYS A 59 27.74 9.78 -9.91
C LYS A 59 26.37 10.47 -9.89
N ASN A 60 25.53 10.16 -10.88
CA ASN A 60 24.14 10.60 -10.91
C ASN A 60 23.25 9.64 -10.12
N ILE A 61 22.40 10.20 -9.26
CA ILE A 61 21.33 9.46 -8.56
C ILE A 61 20.00 10.17 -8.76
N ILE A 62 18.90 9.44 -8.61
CA ILE A 62 17.55 10.01 -8.59
C ILE A 62 17.07 10.05 -7.15
N LEU A 63 16.82 11.25 -6.62
CA LEU A 63 16.20 11.42 -5.32
C LEU A 63 14.68 11.51 -5.48
N THR A 64 13.94 10.84 -4.60
CA THR A 64 12.47 10.88 -4.58
C THR A 64 11.94 10.86 -3.16
N ALA A 65 10.94 11.70 -2.89
CA ALA A 65 10.12 11.62 -1.69
C ALA A 65 8.72 11.12 -2.08
N THR A 66 8.13 10.23 -1.29
CA THR A 66 6.90 9.52 -1.69
C THR A 66 5.75 9.72 -0.71
N THR A 67 4.53 9.47 -1.19
CA THR A 67 3.29 9.50 -0.41
C THR A 67 3.27 8.47 0.72
N ASN A 68 4.10 7.43 0.63
CA ASN A 68 4.28 6.41 1.66
C ASN A 68 5.31 6.82 2.74
N ASN A 69 5.66 8.12 2.83
CA ASN A 69 6.64 8.67 3.76
C ASN A 69 8.05 8.06 3.60
N VAL A 70 8.48 7.86 2.35
CA VAL A 70 9.83 7.33 2.05
C VAL A 70 10.66 8.40 1.35
N LEU A 71 11.89 8.59 1.81
CA LEU A 71 12.94 9.25 1.03
C LEU A 71 13.84 8.16 0.45
N ALA A 72 14.10 8.19 -0.86
CA ALA A 72 14.94 7.19 -1.49
C ALA A 72 15.86 7.78 -2.55
N ALA A 73 16.98 7.10 -2.78
CA ALA A 73 17.83 7.27 -3.94
C ALA A 73 17.71 6.04 -4.86
N LEU A 74 17.45 6.28 -6.13
CA LEU A 74 17.38 5.26 -7.17
C LEU A 74 18.58 5.38 -8.14
N GLU A 75 19.03 4.24 -8.64
CA GLU A 75 20.05 4.15 -9.69
C GLU A 75 19.43 4.50 -11.06
N PRO A 76 19.95 5.48 -11.80
CA PRO A 76 19.43 5.82 -13.12
C PRO A 76 19.56 4.69 -14.15
N GLU A 77 20.52 3.77 -14.01
CA GLU A 77 20.75 2.73 -15.02
C GLU A 77 19.64 1.68 -15.09
N ASP A 78 19.15 1.21 -13.94
CA ASP A 78 18.18 0.11 -13.85
C ASP A 78 16.96 0.41 -12.95
N GLY A 79 16.94 1.56 -12.28
CA GLY A 79 15.89 1.94 -11.35
C GLY A 79 15.94 1.19 -10.01
N SER A 80 17.03 0.48 -9.70
CA SER A 80 17.20 -0.19 -8.41
C SER A 80 17.31 0.82 -7.26
N ILE A 81 16.94 0.39 -6.05
CA ILE A 81 17.02 1.23 -4.85
C ILE A 81 18.46 1.18 -4.33
N ILE A 82 19.15 2.33 -4.32
CA ILE A 82 20.47 2.47 -3.70
C ILE A 82 20.32 2.46 -2.19
N TRP A 83 19.43 3.31 -1.69
CA TRP A 83 19.01 3.35 -0.30
C TRP A 83 17.61 3.94 -0.19
N ARG A 84 16.91 3.59 0.88
CA ARG A 84 15.65 4.22 1.26
C ARG A 84 15.59 4.40 2.78
N TYR A 85 14.96 5.49 3.21
CA TYR A 85 14.67 5.76 4.60
C TYR A 85 13.16 5.94 4.74
N ILE A 86 12.55 5.13 5.62
CA ILE A 86 11.11 5.11 5.85
C ILE A 86 10.83 5.89 7.13
N PHE A 87 10.09 6.98 7.00
CA PHE A 87 9.71 7.83 8.13
C PHE A 87 8.47 7.26 8.82
N ASP A 88 8.28 7.61 10.09
CA ASP A 88 7.07 7.26 10.82
C ASP A 88 5.82 7.88 10.15
N PRO A 89 4.63 7.26 10.29
CA PRO A 89 3.40 7.77 9.67
C PRO A 89 3.05 9.23 10.01
N GLU A 90 3.37 9.66 11.24
CA GLU A 90 3.13 11.01 11.76
C GLU A 90 4.22 12.02 11.32
N ASP A 91 5.39 11.52 10.90
CA ASP A 91 6.56 12.31 10.52
C ASP A 91 6.63 12.47 8.99
N ARG A 92 5.55 13.03 8.42
CA ARG A 92 5.42 13.17 6.96
C ARG A 92 6.48 14.09 6.38
N ILE A 93 7.07 13.70 5.25
CA ILE A 93 8.08 14.50 4.54
C ILE A 93 7.42 15.76 3.98
N ALA A 94 7.90 16.92 4.41
CA ALA A 94 7.47 18.21 3.87
C ALA A 94 8.31 18.64 2.66
N GLY A 95 9.58 18.25 2.61
CA GLY A 95 10.48 18.51 1.48
C GLY A 95 11.88 17.97 1.73
N TYR A 96 12.65 17.82 0.64
CA TYR A 96 14.06 17.49 0.65
C TYR A 96 14.86 18.55 -0.15
N TYR A 97 16.09 18.79 0.28
CA TYR A 97 16.92 19.90 -0.18
C TYR A 97 18.34 19.39 -0.45
N LYS A 98 18.84 19.67 -1.65
CA LYS A 98 20.09 19.11 -2.17
C LYS A 98 21.27 20.02 -1.85
N ASN A 99 22.36 19.44 -1.37
CA ASN A 99 23.68 20.05 -1.27
C ASN A 99 24.69 19.16 -1.99
N ALA A 100 25.91 19.64 -2.25
CA ALA A 100 26.91 18.96 -3.08
C ALA A 100 27.15 17.47 -2.76
N THR A 101 27.05 17.07 -1.49
CA THR A 101 27.27 15.68 -1.03
C THR A 101 26.17 15.13 -0.13
N THR A 102 25.20 15.97 0.25
CA THR A 102 24.21 15.64 1.28
C THR A 102 22.81 16.05 0.84
N VAL A 103 21.81 15.44 1.47
CA VAL A 103 20.40 15.79 1.28
C VAL A 103 19.76 16.02 2.63
N ALA A 104 19.29 17.25 2.85
CA ALA A 104 18.52 17.60 4.05
C ALA A 104 17.03 17.34 3.80
N THR A 105 16.30 17.00 4.84
CA THR A 105 14.84 16.84 4.81
C THR A 105 14.21 17.56 5.98
N LEU A 106 13.04 18.14 5.73
CA LEU A 106 12.14 18.62 6.76
C LEU A 106 10.91 17.70 6.78
N SER A 107 10.57 17.21 7.97
CA SER A 107 9.44 16.31 8.16
C SER A 107 8.64 16.65 9.43
N GLY A 108 7.43 16.12 9.50
CA GLY A 108 6.49 16.31 10.59
C GLY A 108 5.74 17.64 10.54
N PRO A 109 4.79 17.87 11.47
CA PRO A 109 3.97 19.07 11.52
C PRO A 109 4.81 20.36 11.52
N GLY A 110 4.62 21.22 10.53
CA GLY A 110 5.37 22.47 10.39
C GLY A 110 6.87 22.33 10.09
N GLY A 111 7.36 21.13 9.74
CA GLY A 111 8.79 20.86 9.59
C GLY A 111 9.49 20.69 10.94
N ALA A 112 8.88 19.94 11.87
CA ALA A 112 9.34 19.76 13.24
C ALA A 112 10.70 19.07 13.35
N ILE A 113 11.08 18.25 12.37
CA ILE A 113 12.31 17.46 12.41
C ILE A 113 13.11 17.76 11.15
N LEU A 114 14.37 18.12 11.37
CA LEU A 114 15.41 18.25 10.35
C LEU A 114 16.26 16.99 10.37
N ARG A 115 16.44 16.36 9.21
CA ARG A 115 17.43 15.30 9.02
C ARG A 115 18.36 15.62 7.89
N ASN A 116 19.62 15.25 8.00
CA ASN A 116 20.61 15.36 6.92
C ASN A 116 21.20 13.99 6.63
N PHE A 117 21.25 13.61 5.37
CA PHE A 117 21.74 12.31 4.93
C PHE A 117 22.92 12.47 3.98
N ASN A 118 23.83 11.50 3.99
CA ASN A 118 24.76 11.32 2.88
C ASN A 118 23.96 10.92 1.64
N ALA A 119 24.10 11.68 0.56
CA ALA A 119 23.26 11.49 -0.62
C ALA A 119 23.53 10.14 -1.34
N LEU A 120 24.75 9.59 -1.25
CA LEU A 120 25.12 8.33 -1.91
C LEU A 120 24.85 7.09 -1.06
N THR A 121 25.08 7.16 0.26
CA THR A 121 24.96 5.99 1.14
C THR A 121 23.63 5.92 1.89
N GLY A 122 22.90 7.03 2.02
CA GLY A 122 21.69 7.12 2.83
C GLY A 122 21.97 7.13 4.34
N GLU A 123 23.24 7.25 4.75
CA GLU A 123 23.62 7.36 6.15
C GLU A 123 23.05 8.65 6.76
N LEU A 124 22.34 8.51 7.88
CA LEU A 124 21.83 9.64 8.65
C LEU A 124 22.98 10.34 9.38
N LEU A 125 23.34 11.53 8.92
CA LEU A 125 24.43 12.33 9.47
C LEU A 125 23.98 13.20 10.66
N LEU A 126 22.75 13.70 10.59
CA LEU A 126 22.18 14.59 11.60
C LEU A 126 20.67 14.35 11.70
N GLU A 127 20.17 14.28 12.94
CA GLU A 127 18.74 14.43 13.25
C GLU A 127 18.56 15.49 14.34
N LYS A 128 17.70 16.48 14.08
CA LYS A 128 17.40 17.57 15.00
C LYS A 128 15.91 17.85 15.04
N ARG A 129 15.32 17.77 16.25
CA ARG A 129 13.99 18.32 16.49
C ARG A 129 14.07 19.84 16.65
N LEU A 130 13.46 20.57 15.72
CA LEU A 130 13.42 22.04 15.69
C LEU A 130 12.37 22.60 16.66
N HIS A 131 11.21 21.94 16.72
CA HIS A 131 10.12 22.27 17.62
C HIS A 131 9.32 21.02 17.97
N LYS A 132 8.46 21.11 18.99
CA LYS A 132 7.59 19.98 19.33
C LYS A 132 6.45 19.85 18.29
N PRO A 133 6.05 18.63 17.88
CA PRO A 133 5.01 18.44 16.86
C PRO A 133 3.68 19.14 17.19
N GLU A 134 3.33 19.32 18.46
CA GLU A 134 2.04 19.90 18.88
C GLU A 134 1.90 21.38 18.56
N ILE A 135 3.02 22.09 18.38
CA ILE A 135 3.05 23.51 17.97
C ILE A 135 3.32 23.67 16.47
N GLY A 136 3.39 22.56 15.73
CA GLY A 136 3.65 22.56 14.30
C GLY A 136 2.48 23.10 13.49
N ALA A 137 2.73 24.08 12.61
CA ALA A 137 1.72 24.61 11.71
C ALA A 137 1.34 23.57 10.65
N LEU A 138 0.05 23.23 10.58
CA LEU A 138 -0.53 22.38 9.55
C LEU A 138 -0.93 23.25 8.36
N SER A 139 -0.07 23.31 7.34
CA SER A 139 -0.33 24.04 6.10
C SER A 139 -0.74 23.10 4.98
N GLU A 140 -1.64 23.56 4.13
CA GLU A 140 -1.92 22.95 2.82
C GLU A 140 -1.52 23.94 1.73
N PRO A 141 -0.60 23.58 0.81
CA PRO A 141 0.12 22.31 0.73
C PRO A 141 1.17 22.11 1.85
N LEU A 142 1.57 20.87 2.08
CA LEU A 142 2.44 20.48 3.20
C LEU A 142 3.82 21.17 3.17
N HIS A 143 4.38 21.42 1.99
CA HIS A 143 5.69 22.06 1.81
C HIS A 143 5.68 23.58 2.07
N LEU A 144 4.52 24.24 2.15
CA LEU A 144 4.43 25.69 2.35
C LEU A 144 5.01 26.09 3.72
N GLY A 145 5.92 27.06 3.72
CA GLY A 145 6.56 27.56 4.94
C GLY A 145 7.66 26.66 5.50
N LYS A 146 8.24 25.82 4.64
CA LYS A 146 9.42 25.01 4.91
C LYS A 146 10.43 25.23 3.80
N ASP A 147 11.67 25.52 4.17
CA ASP A 147 12.76 25.67 3.21
C ASP A 147 14.10 25.42 3.89
N VAL A 148 15.08 24.91 3.15
CA VAL A 148 16.46 24.76 3.63
C VAL A 148 17.41 25.28 2.58
N VAL A 149 18.30 26.18 2.98
CA VAL A 149 19.37 26.71 2.13
C VAL A 149 20.72 26.46 2.78
N PHE A 150 21.68 26.03 1.99
CA PHE A 150 23.02 25.70 2.44
C PHE A 150 23.96 26.89 2.22
N ALA A 151 24.78 27.19 3.22
CA ALA A 151 25.79 28.23 3.12
C ALA A 151 26.91 27.83 2.14
N PRO A 152 27.29 28.69 1.18
CA PRO A 152 28.43 28.42 0.32
C PRO A 152 29.71 28.25 1.14
N HIS A 153 30.49 27.20 0.87
CA HIS A 153 31.81 26.95 1.48
C HIS A 153 31.84 26.74 3.01
N SER A 154 30.68 26.57 3.66
CA SER A 154 30.60 26.21 5.08
C SER A 154 29.57 25.10 5.31
N ASN A 155 29.60 24.47 6.48
CA ASN A 155 28.62 23.44 6.85
C ASN A 155 27.32 24.03 7.42
N GLN A 156 27.11 25.34 7.37
CA GLN A 156 25.92 25.97 7.94
C GLN A 156 24.68 25.76 7.05
N MET A 157 23.55 25.48 7.69
CA MET A 157 22.24 25.35 7.06
C MET A 157 21.28 26.38 7.64
N TYR A 158 20.56 27.08 6.78
CA TYR A 158 19.48 27.99 7.17
C TYR A 158 18.14 27.30 6.93
N VAL A 159 17.37 27.15 8.00
CA VAL A 159 16.18 26.30 8.02
C VAL A 159 14.96 27.13 8.40
N LEU A 160 13.97 27.17 7.51
CA LEU A 160 12.66 27.74 7.75
C LEU A 160 11.69 26.65 8.21
N SER A 161 11.07 26.87 9.36
CA SER A 161 10.07 26.00 9.99
C SER A 161 8.86 26.81 10.44
N ASN A 162 7.68 26.18 10.48
CA ASN A 162 6.38 26.80 10.79
C ASN A 162 6.00 28.03 9.94
N GLY A 163 6.71 28.31 8.85
CA GLY A 163 6.56 29.55 8.07
C GLY A 163 6.96 30.84 8.80
N CYS A 164 7.46 30.74 10.04
CA CYS A 164 7.75 31.91 10.88
C CYS A 164 9.08 31.84 11.62
N THR A 165 9.69 30.65 11.75
CA THR A 165 10.94 30.48 12.50
C THR A 165 12.07 30.08 11.58
N ILE A 166 13.13 30.88 11.57
CA ILE A 166 14.34 30.69 10.77
C ILE A 166 15.48 30.41 11.72
N SER A 167 16.20 29.31 11.51
CA SER A 167 17.35 28.93 12.34
C SER A 167 18.59 28.71 11.50
N CYS A 168 19.73 29.21 11.97
CA CYS A 168 21.04 28.82 11.46
C CYS A 168 21.56 27.66 12.29
N ILE A 169 21.89 26.57 11.62
CA ILE A 169 22.26 25.29 12.24
C ILE A 169 23.58 24.83 11.65
N ASP A 170 24.50 24.40 12.51
CA ASP A 170 25.70 23.71 12.05
C ASP A 170 25.33 22.32 11.52
N GLY A 171 25.59 22.06 10.25
CA GLY A 171 25.19 20.82 9.58
C GLY A 171 26.01 19.59 9.95
N SER A 172 27.08 19.74 10.73
CA SER A 172 27.86 18.64 11.27
C SER A 172 27.49 18.30 12.71
N THR A 173 27.22 19.29 13.56
CA THR A 173 26.90 19.08 14.98
C THR A 173 25.40 19.13 15.30
N GLY A 174 24.59 19.77 14.46
CA GLY A 174 23.19 20.06 14.76
C GLY A 174 22.97 21.14 15.81
N GLU A 175 24.02 21.88 16.17
CA GLU A 175 23.93 23.01 17.08
C GLU A 175 23.23 24.19 16.40
N VAL A 176 22.28 24.80 17.11
CA VAL A 176 21.59 26.00 16.63
C VAL A 176 22.44 27.20 17.00
N ILE A 177 23.02 27.86 15.99
CA ILE A 177 23.89 29.03 16.17
C ILE A 177 23.05 30.24 16.58
N TRP A 178 21.95 30.46 15.86
CA TRP A 178 20.96 31.48 16.18
C TRP A 178 19.59 31.05 15.63
N SER A 179 18.53 31.63 16.19
CA SER A 179 17.16 31.47 15.69
C SER A 179 16.43 32.81 15.75
N TRP A 180 15.64 33.08 14.72
CA TRP A 180 14.77 34.23 14.61
C TRP A 180 13.34 33.77 14.34
N THR A 181 12.39 34.28 15.10
CA THR A 181 10.96 34.03 14.89
C THR A 181 10.28 35.34 14.52
N SER A 182 9.40 35.31 13.52
CA SER A 182 8.66 36.49 13.08
C SER A 182 7.82 37.07 14.24
N PRO A 183 7.75 38.41 14.38
CA PRO A 183 7.03 39.05 15.49
C PRO A 183 5.55 38.65 15.59
N ASP A 184 4.93 38.33 14.46
CA ASP A 184 3.53 37.92 14.34
C ASP A 184 3.32 36.40 14.47
N GLN A 185 4.40 35.63 14.66
CA GLN A 185 4.41 34.17 14.79
C GLN A 185 3.66 33.42 13.68
N GLY A 186 3.64 33.96 12.46
CA GLY A 186 2.96 33.34 11.33
C GLY A 186 1.46 33.67 11.19
N SER A 187 0.92 34.56 12.03
CA SER A 187 -0.52 34.89 12.04
C SER A 187 -0.95 35.74 10.84
N MET A 188 -0.08 36.65 10.37
CA MET A 188 -0.37 37.57 9.26
C MET A 188 0.57 37.33 8.08
N VAL A 189 1.79 36.86 8.33
CA VAL A 189 2.85 36.64 7.34
C VAL A 189 3.33 35.20 7.42
N ILE A 190 3.33 34.51 6.28
CA ILE A 190 3.94 33.19 6.13
C ILE A 190 5.13 33.32 5.20
N HIS A 191 6.34 33.14 5.72
CA HIS A 191 7.55 32.99 4.91
C HIS A 191 7.48 31.66 4.17
N ALA A 192 7.96 31.62 2.93
CA ALA A 192 7.86 30.45 2.04
C ALA A 192 9.21 30.05 1.42
N LYS A 193 10.11 31.01 1.16
CA LYS A 193 11.39 30.78 0.51
C LYS A 193 12.52 31.53 1.21
N LEU A 194 13.66 30.85 1.37
CA LEU A 194 14.91 31.42 1.87
C LEU A 194 15.89 31.63 0.72
N THR A 195 16.72 32.67 0.82
CA THR A 195 17.80 32.90 -0.15
C THR A 195 18.96 33.65 0.46
N LEU A 196 20.18 33.28 0.08
CA LEU A 196 21.40 33.91 0.55
C LEU A 196 21.92 34.97 -0.41
N SER A 197 22.47 36.04 0.16
CA SER A 197 23.43 36.95 -0.48
C SER A 197 24.75 36.92 0.31
N GLN A 198 25.74 37.73 -0.05
CA GLN A 198 27.08 37.69 0.54
C GLN A 198 27.09 37.90 2.07
N SER A 199 26.18 38.70 2.62
CA SER A 199 26.12 39.02 4.06
C SER A 199 24.72 38.96 4.67
N THR A 200 23.70 38.66 3.87
CA THR A 200 22.29 38.79 4.25
C THR A 200 21.51 37.54 3.86
N LEU A 201 20.68 37.06 4.76
CA LEU A 201 19.66 36.05 4.50
C LEU A 201 18.32 36.74 4.23
N PHE A 202 17.73 36.46 3.07
CA PHE A 202 16.39 36.92 2.73
C PHE A 202 15.38 35.82 2.97
N ALA A 203 14.30 36.14 3.66
CA ALA A 203 13.13 35.30 3.78
C ALA A 203 11.96 35.98 3.07
N THR A 204 11.44 35.34 2.05
CA THR A 204 10.32 35.85 1.25
C THR A 204 9.08 35.00 1.47
N GLY A 205 7.91 35.63 1.43
CA GLY A 205 6.65 34.97 1.69
C GLY A 205 5.46 35.87 1.42
N PHE A 206 4.37 35.62 2.11
CA PHE A 206 3.08 36.22 1.80
C PHE A 206 2.44 36.77 3.07
N ALA A 207 2.06 38.05 3.01
CA ALA A 207 1.22 38.68 4.01
C ALA A 207 -0.25 38.64 3.57
N LYS A 208 -1.15 38.32 4.50
CA LYS A 208 -2.59 38.20 4.26
C LYS A 208 -3.22 39.59 4.11
N SER A 209 -3.94 39.82 3.00
CA SER A 209 -4.81 40.98 2.80
C SER A 209 -6.26 40.54 2.57
N THR A 210 -7.22 41.47 2.61
CA THR A 210 -8.66 41.19 2.60
C THR A 210 -9.17 40.52 1.32
N ALA A 211 -8.46 40.67 0.20
CA ALA A 211 -8.87 40.13 -1.11
C ALA A 211 -7.76 39.41 -1.90
N SER A 212 -6.49 39.56 -1.51
CA SER A 212 -5.33 38.97 -2.19
C SER A 212 -4.18 38.77 -1.21
N PHE A 213 -3.11 38.09 -1.63
CA PHE A 213 -1.85 38.04 -0.89
C PHE A 213 -0.90 39.14 -1.36
N THR A 214 -0.21 39.77 -0.41
CA THR A 214 0.86 40.74 -0.70
C THR A 214 2.21 40.08 -0.45
N LEU A 215 3.19 40.33 -1.32
CA LEU A 215 4.54 39.77 -1.19
C LEU A 215 5.24 40.41 0.01
N HIS A 216 5.83 39.59 0.86
CA HIS A 216 6.57 40.01 2.04
C HIS A 216 8.04 39.60 1.92
N ALA A 217 8.94 40.49 2.28
CA ALA A 217 10.37 40.20 2.33
C ALA A 217 10.96 40.66 3.66
N THR A 218 11.74 39.77 4.28
CA THR A 218 12.48 40.00 5.52
C THR A 218 13.97 39.83 5.25
N SER A 219 14.78 40.76 5.74
CA SER A 219 16.24 40.79 5.61
C SER A 219 16.87 40.55 7.00
N LEU A 220 17.67 39.49 7.12
CA LEU A 220 18.38 39.11 8.34
C LEU A 220 19.89 39.13 8.14
N SER A 221 20.64 39.54 9.16
CA SER A 221 22.09 39.40 9.22
C SER A 221 22.48 37.92 9.21
N LEU A 222 23.32 37.52 8.26
CA LEU A 222 23.69 36.11 8.06
C LEU A 222 24.48 35.52 9.26
N PRO A 223 25.45 36.23 9.87
CA PRO A 223 26.17 35.72 11.04
C PRO A 223 25.38 35.73 12.36
N THR A 224 24.51 36.73 12.58
CA THR A 224 23.87 36.96 13.90
C THR A 224 22.38 36.61 13.95
N GLY A 225 21.70 36.51 12.80
CA GLY A 225 20.25 36.36 12.74
C GLY A 225 19.47 37.62 13.12
N GLU A 226 20.16 38.75 13.36
CA GLU A 226 19.51 40.01 13.72
C GLU A 226 18.70 40.55 12.54
N LEU A 227 17.51 41.07 12.85
CA LEU A 227 16.60 41.66 11.87
C LEU A 227 17.16 42.99 11.37
N ASN A 228 17.47 43.06 10.08
CA ASN A 228 17.86 44.31 9.44
C ASN A 228 16.61 45.16 9.15
N THR A 229 15.64 44.57 8.43
CA THR A 229 14.39 45.22 8.03
C THR A 229 13.41 44.21 7.44
N PHE A 230 12.14 44.59 7.29
CA PHE A 230 11.14 43.84 6.54
C PHE A 230 10.22 44.81 5.78
N VAL A 231 9.66 44.39 4.66
CA VAL A 231 8.76 45.21 3.84
C VAL A 231 7.66 44.36 3.20
N ASN A 232 6.45 44.93 3.15
CA ASN A 232 5.39 44.44 2.27
C ASN A 232 5.60 45.10 0.89
N ILE A 233 6.03 44.30 -0.08
CA ILE A 233 6.20 44.76 -1.45
C ILE A 233 4.80 44.89 -2.06
N PRO A 234 4.43 46.06 -2.61
CA PRO A 234 3.10 46.25 -3.20
C PRO A 234 2.83 45.25 -4.33
N SER A 235 1.96 44.26 -4.06
CA SER A 235 1.54 43.25 -5.02
C SER A 235 0.14 42.71 -4.67
N ALA A 236 -0.55 42.15 -5.66
CA ALA A 236 -1.84 41.50 -5.50
C ALA A 236 -1.81 40.10 -6.14
N LEU A 237 -1.47 39.09 -5.34
CA LEU A 237 -1.36 37.69 -5.76
C LEU A 237 -2.66 36.95 -5.43
N ALA A 238 -3.29 36.34 -6.44
CA ALA A 238 -4.44 35.47 -6.26
C ALA A 238 -4.00 34.05 -5.90
N ASP A 239 -2.93 33.58 -6.54
CA ASP A 239 -2.31 32.27 -6.30
C ASP A 239 -0.81 32.45 -6.03
N PRO A 240 -0.41 32.64 -4.75
CA PRO A 240 0.97 32.94 -4.40
C PRO A 240 1.96 31.81 -4.76
N LEU A 241 1.50 30.57 -4.92
CA LEU A 241 2.38 29.42 -5.20
C LEU A 241 2.81 29.38 -6.68
N HIS A 242 1.98 29.86 -7.59
CA HIS A 242 2.26 29.84 -9.04
C HIS A 242 2.53 31.22 -9.64
N GLN A 243 2.33 32.29 -8.87
CA GLN A 243 2.53 33.67 -9.32
C GLN A 243 3.79 34.30 -8.74
N PHE A 244 4.61 33.58 -7.96
CA PHE A 244 5.85 34.08 -7.38
C PHE A 244 6.99 33.08 -7.55
N ILE A 245 8.18 33.58 -7.89
CA ILE A 245 9.43 32.83 -7.88
C ILE A 245 10.58 33.73 -7.44
N LEU A 246 11.59 33.12 -6.83
CA LEU A 246 12.82 33.79 -6.48
C LEU A 246 13.95 33.23 -7.35
N LEU A 247 14.67 34.12 -8.04
CA LEU A 247 15.78 33.76 -8.90
C LEU A 247 17.08 34.36 -8.37
N THR A 248 18.15 33.58 -8.38
CA THR A 248 19.52 34.03 -8.11
C THR A 248 20.43 33.66 -9.28
N ARG A 249 21.61 34.26 -9.34
CA ARG A 249 22.69 33.83 -10.22
C ARG A 249 24.03 33.96 -9.50
N PRO A 250 25.01 33.08 -9.74
CA PRO A 250 26.33 33.18 -9.11
C PRO A 250 27.06 34.51 -9.39
N ASP A 251 26.80 35.14 -10.53
CA ASP A 251 27.39 36.43 -10.92
C ASP A 251 26.57 37.66 -10.47
N LEU A 252 25.38 37.47 -9.88
CA LEU A 252 24.56 38.54 -9.35
C LEU A 252 24.75 38.64 -7.83
N GLU A 253 25.05 39.86 -7.34
CA GLU A 253 25.19 40.11 -5.90
C GLU A 253 23.85 40.05 -5.15
N LYS A 254 22.73 40.24 -5.87
CA LYS A 254 21.39 40.44 -5.29
C LYS A 254 20.39 39.42 -5.86
N PRO A 255 19.67 38.69 -5.00
CA PRO A 255 18.53 37.88 -5.41
C PRO A 255 17.42 38.72 -6.03
N ILE A 256 16.63 38.15 -6.93
CA ILE A 256 15.53 38.86 -7.59
C ILE A 256 14.22 38.12 -7.33
N ALA A 257 13.33 38.82 -6.63
CA ALA A 257 11.95 38.40 -6.44
C ALA A 257 11.14 38.77 -7.67
N ILE A 258 10.43 37.79 -8.22
CA ILE A 258 9.65 37.92 -9.44
C ILE A 258 8.22 37.48 -9.15
N TRP A 259 7.25 38.26 -9.61
CA TRP A 259 5.85 37.88 -9.51
C TRP A 259 5.00 38.34 -10.69
N LEU A 260 3.86 37.69 -10.83
CA LEU A 260 2.82 38.03 -11.80
C LEU A 260 1.69 38.79 -11.11
N GLU A 261 1.29 39.91 -11.70
CA GLU A 261 0.17 40.72 -11.22
C GLU A 261 -0.61 41.26 -12.42
N GLN A 262 -1.90 40.94 -12.50
CA GLN A 262 -2.80 41.36 -13.59
C GLN A 262 -2.24 41.05 -15.00
N GLY A 263 -1.58 39.91 -15.15
CA GLY A 263 -1.00 39.49 -16.44
C GLY A 263 0.29 40.22 -16.84
N ALA A 264 0.86 41.04 -15.95
CA ALA A 264 2.13 41.73 -16.14
C ALA A 264 3.22 41.15 -15.23
N PHE A 265 4.47 41.23 -15.72
CA PHE A 265 5.64 40.75 -15.01
C PHE A 265 6.22 41.87 -14.14
N ARG A 266 6.40 41.61 -12.84
CA ARG A 266 7.07 42.52 -11.92
C ARG A 266 8.24 41.84 -11.26
N TYR A 267 9.30 42.59 -11.04
CA TYR A 267 10.49 42.10 -10.37
C TYR A 267 11.14 43.18 -9.51
N VAL A 268 11.81 42.75 -8.46
CA VAL A 268 12.57 43.63 -7.55
C VAL A 268 13.81 42.90 -7.07
N ALA A 269 14.94 43.60 -7.09
CA ALA A 269 16.18 43.10 -6.52
C ALA A 269 16.11 43.25 -4.99
N LEU A 270 16.40 42.18 -4.26
CA LEU A 270 16.43 42.18 -2.81
C LEU A 270 17.77 42.75 -2.33
N THR A 271 17.73 43.93 -1.74
CA THR A 271 18.87 44.58 -1.08
C THR A 271 18.73 44.45 0.44
N PRO A 272 19.83 44.51 1.21
CA PRO A 272 19.75 44.37 2.67
C PRO A 272 18.80 45.38 3.35
N ASP A 273 18.63 46.56 2.77
CA ASP A 273 17.73 47.63 3.21
C ASP A 273 16.31 47.57 2.60
N LEU A 274 16.07 46.69 1.63
CA LEU A 274 14.79 46.47 0.93
C LEU A 274 14.14 47.75 0.38
N LEU A 275 14.93 48.72 -0.08
CA LEU A 275 14.46 50.01 -0.60
C LEU A 275 14.23 50.07 -2.12
N GLU A 276 14.67 49.04 -2.87
CA GLU A 276 14.48 48.98 -4.32
C GLU A 276 12.99 48.94 -4.70
N LYS A 277 12.63 49.70 -5.73
CA LYS A 277 11.24 49.77 -6.19
C LYS A 277 10.97 48.67 -7.22
N PRO A 278 9.77 48.04 -7.19
CA PRO A 278 9.31 47.13 -8.23
C PRO A 278 9.44 47.73 -9.63
N ARG A 279 9.98 46.94 -10.55
CA ARG A 279 10.06 47.26 -11.98
C ARG A 279 9.14 46.34 -12.75
N SER A 280 8.54 46.86 -13.83
CA SER A 280 7.71 46.06 -14.73
C SER A 280 8.48 45.73 -16.00
N VAL A 281 8.36 44.49 -16.47
CA VAL A 281 8.79 44.11 -17.83
C VAL A 281 7.64 44.39 -18.79
N LYS A 282 7.93 44.87 -20.00
CA LYS A 282 6.91 45.04 -21.04
C LYS A 282 6.39 43.68 -21.48
N GLY A 283 5.09 43.47 -21.35
CA GLY A 283 4.38 42.27 -21.79
C GLY A 283 3.03 42.16 -21.08
N GLU A 284 2.03 41.62 -21.77
CA GLU A 284 0.69 41.35 -21.22
C GLU A 284 0.33 39.88 -21.47
N GLY A 285 -0.51 39.32 -20.59
CA GLY A 285 -1.06 37.99 -20.75
C GLY A 285 -0.26 36.85 -20.13
N PHE A 286 0.54 37.09 -19.08
CA PHE A 286 1.21 36.03 -18.32
C PHE A 286 0.28 35.37 -17.29
N ALA A 287 0.30 34.04 -17.22
CA ALA A 287 -0.57 33.25 -16.34
C ALA A 287 0.16 32.69 -15.12
N ARG A 288 1.29 31.99 -15.34
CA ARG A 288 1.98 31.19 -14.31
C ARG A 288 3.50 31.22 -14.46
N LEU A 289 4.20 31.13 -13.33
CA LEU A 289 5.64 30.91 -13.22
C LEU A 289 5.89 29.47 -12.82
N VAL A 290 6.82 28.81 -13.50
CA VAL A 290 7.22 27.42 -13.21
C VAL A 290 8.69 27.39 -12.84
N ASP A 291 8.96 26.98 -11.60
CA ASP A 291 10.31 26.61 -11.16
C ASP A 291 10.67 25.26 -11.77
N ILE A 292 11.72 25.25 -12.58
CA ILE A 292 12.23 24.08 -13.27
C ILE A 292 13.46 23.47 -12.57
N GLY A 293 13.79 23.91 -11.35
CA GLY A 293 14.98 23.46 -10.62
C GLY A 293 16.27 24.20 -11.01
N LEU A 294 16.15 25.31 -11.74
CA LEU A 294 17.27 26.17 -12.16
C LEU A 294 17.16 27.61 -11.62
N SER A 295 16.38 27.80 -10.56
CA SER A 295 16.17 29.10 -9.91
C SER A 295 17.47 29.72 -9.41
N GLU A 296 18.41 28.91 -8.91
CA GLU A 296 19.76 29.35 -8.48
C GLU A 296 20.68 29.82 -9.61
N PHE A 297 20.31 29.51 -10.86
CA PHE A 297 21.04 29.87 -12.07
C PHE A 297 20.28 30.90 -12.92
N GLY A 298 19.18 31.44 -12.39
CA GLY A 298 18.44 32.55 -12.95
C GLY A 298 17.50 32.16 -14.08
N TYR A 299 17.10 30.89 -14.17
CA TYR A 299 16.17 30.39 -15.19
C TYR A 299 14.81 30.04 -14.59
N ALA A 300 13.76 30.30 -15.35
CA ALA A 300 12.40 29.85 -15.08
C ALA A 300 11.63 29.68 -16.39
N VAL A 301 10.51 28.96 -16.35
CA VAL A 301 9.55 28.94 -17.47
C VAL A 301 8.35 29.79 -17.11
N VAL A 302 7.90 30.60 -18.07
CA VAL A 302 6.72 31.46 -17.93
C VAL A 302 5.66 30.97 -18.89
N LEU A 303 4.45 30.70 -18.38
CA LEU A 303 3.28 30.38 -19.19
C LEU A 303 2.41 31.62 -19.37
N ARG A 304 1.93 31.82 -20.60
CA ARG A 304 0.95 32.84 -20.96
C ARG A 304 -0.49 32.33 -20.76
N ASN A 305 -1.46 33.22 -20.84
CA ASN A 305 -2.89 32.92 -20.73
C ASN A 305 -3.41 32.02 -21.86
N ASP A 306 -2.69 31.97 -22.99
CA ASP A 306 -2.96 31.04 -24.10
C ASP A 306 -2.15 29.74 -23.99
N GLU A 307 -1.57 29.49 -22.81
CA GLU A 307 -0.68 28.37 -22.45
C GLU A 307 0.64 28.29 -23.22
N SER A 308 0.90 29.24 -24.12
CA SER A 308 2.23 29.35 -24.74
C SER A 308 3.30 29.62 -23.67
N SER A 309 4.48 29.07 -23.88
CA SER A 309 5.55 29.05 -22.88
C SER A 309 6.88 29.53 -23.45
N PHE A 310 7.61 30.28 -22.64
CA PHE A 310 8.98 30.65 -22.98
C PHE A 310 9.90 30.47 -21.77
N VAL A 311 11.15 30.15 -22.06
CA VAL A 311 12.24 30.13 -21.09
C VAL A 311 12.68 31.56 -20.86
N MET A 312 12.67 31.96 -19.61
CA MET A 312 13.16 33.24 -19.15
C MET A 312 14.51 33.06 -18.45
N ARG A 313 15.42 34.01 -18.67
CA ARG A 313 16.67 34.12 -17.94
C ARG A 313 16.86 35.53 -17.39
N LEU A 314 17.44 35.64 -16.20
CA LEU A 314 18.00 36.91 -15.73
C LEU A 314 19.23 37.26 -16.58
N GLU A 315 19.34 38.49 -17.10
CA GLU A 315 20.48 39.00 -17.88
C GLU A 315 21.05 40.32 -17.35
N GLY A 316 22.35 40.54 -17.61
CA GLY A 316 23.08 41.75 -17.22
C GLY A 316 23.36 41.83 -15.72
N MET A 317 24.23 42.77 -15.31
CA MET A 317 24.65 42.93 -13.92
C MET A 317 23.52 43.37 -12.97
N VAL A 318 22.42 43.90 -13.53
CA VAL A 318 21.24 44.36 -12.77
C VAL A 318 20.17 43.27 -12.71
N GLY A 319 20.37 42.13 -13.41
CA GLY A 319 19.45 41.00 -13.43
C GLY A 319 18.08 41.33 -14.05
N GLN A 320 18.09 41.86 -15.27
CA GLN A 320 16.86 42.08 -16.02
C GLN A 320 16.29 40.73 -16.50
N ALA A 321 15.04 40.44 -16.15
CA ALA A 321 14.37 39.23 -16.61
C ALA A 321 14.02 39.36 -18.10
N LYS A 322 14.51 38.44 -18.94
CA LYS A 322 14.28 38.44 -20.39
C LYS A 322 13.93 37.06 -20.94
N PRO A 323 13.06 36.98 -21.97
CA PRO A 323 12.84 35.75 -22.72
C PRO A 323 14.13 35.39 -23.49
N VAL A 324 14.58 34.15 -23.37
CA VAL A 324 15.76 33.62 -24.08
C VAL A 324 15.43 32.55 -25.10
N TRP A 325 14.29 31.86 -24.93
CA TRP A 325 13.82 30.84 -25.86
C TRP A 325 12.31 30.70 -25.76
N GLU A 326 11.63 30.49 -26.87
CA GLU A 326 10.20 30.19 -26.92
C GLU A 326 10.03 28.81 -27.58
N PHE A 327 9.25 27.94 -26.96
CA PHE A 327 8.97 26.63 -27.55
C PHE A 327 7.85 26.78 -28.57
N ASP A 328 8.18 26.55 -29.84
CA ASP A 328 7.18 26.50 -30.92
C ASP A 328 6.09 25.47 -30.56
N ASP A 329 4.84 25.76 -30.92
CA ASP A 329 3.67 24.93 -30.61
C ASP A 329 3.44 24.61 -29.12
N SER A 330 3.91 25.50 -28.21
CA SER A 330 3.57 25.43 -26.78
C SER A 330 2.20 25.96 -26.43
N LYS A 331 1.54 26.63 -27.37
CA LYS A 331 0.18 27.13 -27.20
C LYS A 331 -0.83 26.00 -27.00
N ALA A 332 -1.84 26.25 -26.16
CA ALA A 332 -2.98 25.36 -25.98
C ALA A 332 -3.58 24.96 -27.33
N SER A 333 -3.73 23.67 -27.59
CA SER A 333 -4.37 23.16 -28.80
C SER A 333 -4.98 21.80 -28.54
N GLU A 334 -5.99 21.42 -29.33
CA GLU A 334 -6.54 20.06 -29.31
C GLU A 334 -5.49 19.01 -29.74
N ALA A 335 -4.41 19.45 -30.39
CA ALA A 335 -3.34 18.57 -30.88
C ALA A 335 -2.38 18.11 -29.79
N ASN A 336 -2.19 18.88 -28.71
CA ASN A 336 -1.17 18.63 -27.68
C ASN A 336 -1.74 18.87 -26.28
N ALA A 337 -1.47 17.96 -25.36
CA ALA A 337 -1.81 18.14 -23.95
C ALA A 337 -0.87 19.13 -23.24
N ASP A 338 -1.21 19.49 -22.01
CA ASP A 338 -0.42 20.34 -21.12
C ASP A 338 1.06 19.93 -21.07
N SER A 339 1.93 20.91 -21.22
CA SER A 339 3.38 20.71 -21.18
C SER A 339 3.93 20.71 -19.75
N ARG A 340 4.86 19.79 -19.50
CA ARG A 340 5.68 19.71 -18.29
C ARG A 340 7.09 20.18 -18.59
N TYR A 341 7.71 20.86 -17.64
CA TYR A 341 9.03 21.44 -17.82
C TYR A 341 9.98 20.97 -16.72
N ALA A 342 11.23 20.71 -17.08
CA ALA A 342 12.30 20.44 -16.13
C ALA A 342 13.62 21.05 -16.62
N GLY A 343 14.48 21.41 -15.69
CA GLY A 343 15.77 22.00 -15.96
C GLY A 343 16.90 21.28 -15.24
N VAL A 344 18.07 21.25 -15.87
CA VAL A 344 19.30 20.70 -15.28
C VAL A 344 20.53 21.39 -15.86
N LEU A 345 21.63 21.39 -15.11
CA LEU A 345 22.94 21.79 -15.62
C LEU A 345 23.70 20.57 -16.12
N ASP A 346 24.43 20.72 -17.23
CA ASP A 346 25.42 19.72 -17.63
C ASP A 346 26.73 19.85 -16.84
N ALA A 347 27.65 18.90 -17.05
CA ALA A 347 28.98 18.90 -16.41
C ALA A 347 29.82 20.17 -16.71
N HIS A 348 29.45 20.94 -17.75
CA HIS A 348 30.11 22.18 -18.15
C HIS A 348 29.38 23.43 -17.62
N GLY A 349 28.33 23.27 -16.82
CA GLY A 349 27.53 24.36 -16.25
C GLY A 349 26.56 25.02 -17.22
N ARG A 350 26.26 24.39 -18.38
CA ARG A 350 25.25 24.90 -19.30
C ARG A 350 23.87 24.42 -18.88
N ALA A 351 22.90 25.33 -18.90
CA ALA A 351 21.51 25.03 -18.59
C ALA A 351 20.81 24.32 -19.75
N HIS A 352 20.13 23.23 -19.43
CA HIS A 352 19.23 22.50 -20.32
C HIS A 352 17.82 22.61 -19.76
N VAL A 353 16.86 22.98 -20.60
CA VAL A 353 15.44 23.05 -20.24
C VAL A 353 14.68 22.12 -21.17
N SER A 354 14.05 21.11 -20.61
CA SER A 354 13.21 20.19 -21.37
C SER A 354 11.74 20.50 -21.18
N ARG A 355 11.01 20.49 -22.30
CA ARG A 355 9.54 20.47 -22.38
C ARG A 355 9.12 19.06 -22.75
N VAL A 356 8.18 18.45 -22.00
CA VAL A 356 7.62 17.13 -22.26
C VAL A 356 6.10 17.19 -22.25
N TYR A 357 5.44 16.59 -23.23
CA TYR A 357 3.99 16.63 -23.37
C TYR A 357 3.47 15.40 -24.12
N TRP A 358 2.15 15.20 -24.11
CA TRP A 358 1.48 14.21 -24.95
C TRP A 358 0.99 14.85 -26.24
N SER A 359 1.30 14.26 -27.39
CA SER A 359 0.76 14.67 -28.69
C SER A 359 -0.43 13.78 -29.08
N HIS A 360 -1.62 14.37 -29.13
CA HIS A 360 -2.84 13.69 -29.58
C HIS A 360 -2.80 13.36 -31.08
N HIS A 361 -2.14 14.20 -31.88
CA HIS A 361 -2.01 13.96 -33.32
C HIS A 361 -1.14 12.74 -33.64
N HIS A 362 -0.05 12.53 -32.89
CA HIS A 362 0.85 11.41 -33.10
C HIS A 362 0.58 10.21 -32.20
N GLU A 363 -0.32 10.33 -31.23
CA GLU A 363 -0.56 9.36 -30.16
C GLU A 363 0.75 8.91 -29.49
N LYS A 364 1.65 9.88 -29.22
CA LYS A 364 2.97 9.66 -28.65
C LYS A 364 3.33 10.72 -27.62
N GLY A 365 4.20 10.35 -26.70
CA GLY A 365 4.92 11.33 -25.88
C GLY A 365 5.86 12.13 -26.77
N ALA A 366 6.02 13.42 -26.49
CA ALA A 366 6.94 14.29 -27.19
C ALA A 366 7.79 15.07 -26.20
N PHE A 367 9.04 15.36 -26.59
CA PHE A 367 9.92 16.22 -25.83
C PHE A 367 10.72 17.16 -26.74
N ASP A 368 11.04 18.34 -26.21
CA ASP A 368 11.98 19.29 -26.79
C ASP A 368 12.98 19.68 -25.69
N VAL A 369 14.26 19.83 -26.04
CA VAL A 369 15.32 20.25 -25.12
C VAL A 369 15.99 21.50 -25.68
N PHE A 370 15.86 22.59 -24.94
CA PHE A 370 16.63 23.81 -25.14
C PHE A 370 17.94 23.74 -24.35
N THR A 371 19.07 23.91 -25.03
CA THR A 371 20.39 24.07 -24.42
C THR A 371 20.83 25.52 -24.50
N ALA A 372 21.16 26.11 -23.35
CA ALA A 372 21.71 27.45 -23.28
C ALA A 372 23.13 27.50 -23.90
N GLY A 373 23.33 28.41 -24.84
CA GLY A 373 24.59 28.63 -25.55
C GLY A 373 24.61 30.01 -26.21
N GLN A 374 25.79 30.50 -26.63
CA GLN A 374 25.91 31.81 -27.27
C GLN A 374 25.78 31.71 -28.81
N PRO A 375 25.02 32.60 -29.49
CA PRO A 375 24.23 33.71 -28.95
C PRO A 375 22.72 33.41 -28.74
N HIS A 376 22.18 32.30 -29.27
CA HIS A 376 20.72 32.01 -29.25
C HIS A 376 20.34 30.63 -28.68
N GLY A 377 21.27 29.94 -28.00
CA GLY A 377 21.08 28.55 -27.62
C GLY A 377 20.85 27.63 -28.82
N PHE A 378 20.55 26.36 -28.55
CA PHE A 378 20.19 25.38 -29.55
C PHE A 378 19.07 24.50 -29.01
N SER A 379 18.07 24.19 -29.82
CA SER A 379 17.03 23.21 -29.50
C SER A 379 17.23 21.95 -30.34
N THR A 380 16.96 20.79 -29.74
CA THR A 380 16.96 19.51 -30.45
C THR A 380 15.80 19.35 -31.42
N GLY A 381 14.83 20.27 -31.41
CA GLY A 381 13.51 20.11 -32.01
C GLY A 381 12.65 19.11 -31.23
N ALA A 382 11.34 19.11 -31.52
CA ALA A 382 10.41 18.15 -30.96
C ALA A 382 10.73 16.72 -31.45
N LYS A 383 11.01 15.83 -30.51
CA LYS A 383 11.18 14.38 -30.72
C LYS A 383 10.06 13.62 -30.05
N THR A 384 9.76 12.41 -30.52
CA THR A 384 8.66 11.60 -29.99
C THR A 384 9.15 10.27 -29.41
N PHE A 385 8.48 9.78 -28.37
CA PHE A 385 8.74 8.49 -27.74
C PHE A 385 7.43 7.72 -27.52
N ALA A 386 7.52 6.39 -27.43
CA ALA A 386 6.38 5.48 -27.42
C ALA A 386 5.71 5.37 -26.04
N PHE A 387 5.31 6.50 -25.47
CA PHE A 387 4.51 6.52 -24.24
C PHE A 387 3.08 6.03 -24.52
N ASN A 388 2.52 5.19 -23.63
CA ASN A 388 1.13 4.75 -23.75
C ASN A 388 0.25 5.34 -22.64
N THR A 389 -0.61 6.30 -23.00
CA THR A 389 -1.55 6.91 -22.04
C THR A 389 -2.62 5.94 -21.55
N LYS A 390 -2.93 4.88 -22.31
CA LYS A 390 -3.94 3.88 -21.95
C LYS A 390 -3.44 2.94 -20.84
N ASP A 391 -2.12 2.74 -20.75
CA ASP A 391 -1.50 1.89 -19.73
C ASP A 391 -0.99 2.68 -18.51
N HIS A 392 -0.51 3.91 -18.72
CA HIS A 392 0.15 4.69 -17.67
C HIS A 392 -0.58 5.98 -17.29
N GLY A 393 -1.73 6.28 -17.91
CA GLY A 393 -2.45 7.53 -17.69
C GLY A 393 -1.71 8.75 -18.26
N ILE A 394 -1.82 9.90 -17.60
CA ILE A 394 -1.24 11.15 -18.07
C ILE A 394 0.15 11.41 -17.47
N ILE A 395 0.96 12.21 -18.17
CA ILE A 395 2.26 12.69 -17.69
C ILE A 395 2.03 13.73 -16.57
N GLY A 396 2.33 13.34 -15.33
CA GLY A 396 2.13 14.18 -14.15
C GLY A 396 3.33 15.07 -13.83
N HIS A 397 4.55 14.54 -13.99
CA HIS A 397 5.79 15.24 -13.69
C HIS A 397 6.94 14.72 -14.55
N VAL A 398 7.93 15.58 -14.81
CA VAL A 398 9.17 15.23 -15.50
C VAL A 398 10.37 15.77 -14.72
N ALA A 399 11.45 14.99 -14.65
CA ALA A 399 12.78 15.47 -14.32
C ALA A 399 13.74 15.12 -15.47
N VAL A 400 14.75 15.96 -15.69
CA VAL A 400 15.73 15.77 -16.78
C VAL A 400 17.12 15.58 -16.19
N GLY A 401 17.84 14.60 -16.72
CA GLY A 401 19.26 14.38 -16.48
C GLY A 401 20.01 14.53 -17.81
N VAL A 402 21.22 15.06 -17.79
CA VAL A 402 22.06 15.18 -19.00
C VAL A 402 23.41 14.52 -18.71
N PRO A 403 23.50 13.18 -18.83
CA PRO A 403 24.78 12.50 -18.91
C PRO A 403 25.53 12.92 -20.18
N ASP A 404 26.82 12.57 -20.27
CA ASP A 404 27.69 12.96 -21.39
C ASP A 404 27.20 12.45 -22.77
N SER A 405 26.33 11.43 -22.80
CA SER A 405 25.77 10.83 -24.02
C SER A 405 24.57 11.60 -24.58
N ALA A 406 23.46 11.63 -23.83
CA ALA A 406 22.15 12.10 -24.28
C ALA A 406 21.26 12.50 -23.09
N PRO A 407 20.29 13.43 -23.27
CA PRO A 407 19.34 13.74 -22.23
C PRO A 407 18.47 12.52 -21.89
N ILE A 408 18.26 12.32 -20.59
CA ILE A 408 17.36 11.32 -20.02
C ILE A 408 16.20 12.02 -19.32
N HIS A 409 15.01 11.44 -19.43
CA HIS A 409 13.77 11.98 -18.87
C HIS A 409 13.17 10.97 -17.91
N LEU A 410 13.05 11.38 -16.65
CA LEU A 410 12.32 10.64 -15.62
C LEU A 410 10.89 11.15 -15.59
N ILE A 411 9.94 10.30 -15.97
CA ILE A 411 8.52 10.61 -16.06
C ILE A 411 7.79 9.96 -14.90
N THR A 412 6.97 10.73 -14.19
CA THR A 412 6.02 10.22 -13.19
C THR A 412 4.61 10.42 -13.72
N THR A 413 3.81 9.36 -13.71
CA THR A 413 2.46 9.37 -14.32
C THR A 413 1.35 9.48 -13.28
N SER A 414 0.13 9.78 -13.73
CA SER A 414 -1.05 9.86 -12.86
C SER A 414 -1.45 8.53 -12.23
N THR A 415 -1.07 7.40 -12.83
CA THR A 415 -1.31 6.06 -12.28
C THR A 415 -0.25 5.67 -11.24
N GLY A 416 0.80 6.46 -11.05
CA GLY A 416 1.90 6.17 -10.13
C GLY A 416 3.02 5.32 -10.74
N SER A 417 3.09 5.19 -12.07
CA SER A 417 4.27 4.62 -12.74
C SER A 417 5.41 5.65 -12.82
N VAL A 418 6.64 5.15 -12.72
CA VAL A 418 7.87 5.91 -12.89
C VAL A 418 8.67 5.29 -14.02
N GLN A 419 8.94 6.06 -15.06
CA GLN A 419 9.65 5.60 -16.26
C GLN A 419 10.87 6.46 -16.53
N LEU A 420 11.97 5.82 -16.89
CA LEU A 420 13.15 6.53 -17.39
C LEU A 420 13.32 6.30 -18.89
N TRP A 421 13.32 7.39 -19.64
CA TRP A 421 13.51 7.40 -21.08
C TRP A 421 14.86 8.00 -21.42
N GLU A 422 15.63 7.33 -22.27
CA GLU A 422 16.78 7.92 -22.95
C GLU A 422 16.37 8.18 -24.40
N GLN A 423 16.08 9.45 -24.71
CA GLN A 423 15.50 9.86 -25.99
C GLN A 423 14.21 9.08 -26.31
N GLU A 424 14.25 8.15 -27.27
CA GLU A 424 13.09 7.36 -27.71
C GLU A 424 13.02 5.97 -27.06
N THR A 425 14.04 5.59 -26.27
CA THR A 425 14.18 4.25 -25.70
C THR A 425 13.81 4.26 -24.22
N LEU A 426 12.85 3.42 -23.83
CA LEU A 426 12.54 3.15 -22.42
C LEU A 426 13.67 2.33 -21.81
N LYS A 427 14.32 2.85 -20.76
CA LYS A 427 15.38 2.15 -20.03
C LYS A 427 14.81 1.17 -19.02
N TRP A 428 13.91 1.67 -18.19
CA TRP A 428 13.24 0.89 -17.17
C TRP A 428 11.92 1.55 -16.77
N GLU A 429 11.06 0.74 -16.18
CA GLU A 429 9.78 1.14 -15.63
C GLU A 429 9.60 0.56 -14.23
N ARG A 430 9.02 1.37 -13.33
CA ARG A 430 8.63 0.96 -11.99
C ARG A 430 7.17 1.31 -11.74
N GLU A 431 6.38 0.29 -11.41
CA GLU A 431 4.97 0.42 -11.06
C GLU A 431 4.81 0.69 -9.55
N GLU A 432 5.16 1.91 -9.12
CA GLU A 432 5.12 2.31 -7.70
C GLU A 432 3.70 2.42 -7.12
N SER A 433 2.67 2.39 -7.97
CA SER A 433 1.27 2.34 -7.55
C SER A 433 0.92 1.08 -6.74
N LEU A 434 1.69 0.00 -6.91
CA LEU A 434 1.55 -1.25 -6.15
C LEU A 434 1.85 -1.08 -4.65
N ALA A 435 2.52 0.00 -4.24
CA ALA A 435 2.68 0.36 -2.83
C ALA A 435 1.40 0.97 -2.19
N ALA A 436 0.35 1.16 -2.99
CA ALA A 436 -0.95 1.68 -2.58
C ALA A 436 -2.10 0.77 -3.03
N VAL A 437 -1.89 -0.55 -2.99
CA VAL A 437 -2.93 -1.56 -3.20
C VAL A 437 -3.98 -1.44 -2.11
N VAL A 438 -5.24 -1.21 -2.51
CA VAL A 438 -6.39 -1.12 -1.60
C VAL A 438 -6.98 -2.52 -1.39
N ILE A 439 -7.03 -3.31 -2.47
CA ILE A 439 -7.70 -4.63 -2.50
C ILE A 439 -6.83 -5.57 -3.32
N ALA A 440 -6.67 -6.79 -2.81
CA ALA A 440 -6.10 -7.90 -3.54
C ALA A 440 -6.92 -9.17 -3.27
N GLU A 441 -7.12 -10.00 -4.29
CA GLU A 441 -7.74 -11.32 -4.16
C GLU A 441 -6.99 -12.35 -5.01
N PHE A 442 -6.89 -13.58 -4.51
CA PHE A 442 -6.31 -14.69 -5.25
C PHE A 442 -7.34 -15.30 -6.20
N VAL A 443 -6.87 -15.68 -7.39
CA VAL A 443 -7.66 -16.31 -8.44
C VAL A 443 -6.94 -17.56 -8.91
N GLU A 444 -7.63 -18.69 -8.85
CA GLU A 444 -7.12 -19.95 -9.36
C GLU A 444 -7.02 -19.93 -10.89
N VAL A 445 -6.04 -20.65 -11.41
CA VAL A 445 -5.71 -20.71 -12.84
C VAL A 445 -6.10 -22.10 -13.36
N PRO A 446 -6.60 -22.22 -14.60
CA PRO A 446 -6.90 -23.53 -15.19
C PRO A 446 -5.65 -24.34 -15.53
N GLU A 447 -5.81 -25.66 -15.61
CA GLU A 447 -4.77 -26.57 -16.06
C GLU A 447 -4.68 -26.62 -17.59
N ARG A 448 -3.47 -26.85 -18.13
CA ARG A 448 -3.17 -26.82 -19.57
C ARG A 448 -4.05 -27.73 -20.42
N ALA A 449 -4.38 -28.92 -19.95
CA ALA A 449 -5.21 -29.87 -20.70
C ALA A 449 -6.70 -29.46 -20.71
N THR A 450 -7.14 -28.81 -19.64
CA THR A 450 -8.54 -28.41 -19.43
C THR A 450 -8.91 -27.12 -20.17
N SER A 451 -7.93 -26.28 -20.51
CA SER A 451 -8.16 -25.11 -21.38
C SER A 451 -8.42 -25.51 -22.84
N VAL A 452 -8.07 -26.74 -23.25
CA VAL A 452 -8.26 -27.24 -24.62
C VAL A 452 -9.45 -28.20 -24.72
N ALA A 453 -9.86 -28.84 -23.62
CA ALA A 453 -11.02 -29.74 -23.57
C ALA A 453 -12.04 -29.24 -22.55
N GLY A 454 -13.19 -28.76 -23.02
CA GLY A 454 -14.28 -28.27 -22.18
C GLY A 454 -14.79 -29.34 -21.20
N VAL A 455 -14.71 -29.06 -19.91
CA VAL A 455 -15.14 -29.92 -18.79
C VAL A 455 -16.63 -30.33 -18.86
N MET A 456 -17.43 -29.63 -19.66
CA MET A 456 -18.87 -29.91 -19.79
C MET A 456 -19.22 -31.20 -20.57
N GLU A 457 -18.27 -31.86 -21.26
CA GLU A 457 -18.58 -33.11 -21.98
C GLU A 457 -18.58 -34.37 -21.10
N GLU A 458 -17.89 -34.40 -19.95
CA GLU A 458 -17.74 -35.64 -19.16
C GLU A 458 -19.02 -36.10 -18.44
N ALA A 459 -19.91 -35.17 -18.06
CA ALA A 459 -21.11 -35.50 -17.29
C ALA A 459 -22.21 -36.18 -18.13
N GLN A 460 -22.14 -36.10 -19.46
CA GLN A 460 -23.07 -36.74 -20.40
C GLN A 460 -22.39 -37.71 -21.37
N GLU A 461 -21.10 -38.01 -21.18
CA GLU A 461 -20.32 -38.87 -22.08
C GLU A 461 -20.81 -40.34 -22.00
N GLY A 462 -21.40 -40.84 -23.09
CA GLY A 462 -21.73 -42.26 -23.22
C GLY A 462 -20.48 -43.15 -23.26
N PHE A 463 -20.61 -44.43 -22.93
CA PHE A 463 -19.47 -45.37 -22.91
C PHE A 463 -18.65 -45.37 -24.21
N VAL A 464 -19.31 -45.34 -25.37
CA VAL A 464 -18.65 -45.34 -26.69
C VAL A 464 -17.87 -44.05 -26.94
N ALA A 465 -18.45 -42.89 -26.61
CA ALA A 465 -17.78 -41.59 -26.74
C ALA A 465 -16.50 -41.55 -25.89
N ARG A 466 -16.59 -42.04 -24.63
CA ARG A 466 -15.43 -42.17 -23.73
C ARG A 466 -14.35 -43.09 -24.26
N VAL A 467 -14.70 -44.24 -24.83
CA VAL A 467 -13.70 -45.16 -25.41
C VAL A 467 -13.01 -44.51 -26.62
N ILE A 468 -13.77 -43.83 -27.49
CA ILE A 468 -13.20 -43.09 -28.63
C ILE A 468 -12.25 -41.99 -28.14
N ARG A 469 -12.67 -41.19 -27.15
CA ARG A 469 -11.85 -40.16 -26.54
C ARG A 469 -10.59 -40.74 -25.92
N GLN A 470 -10.69 -41.80 -25.11
CA GLN A 470 -9.53 -42.46 -24.49
C GLN A 470 -8.55 -43.05 -25.51
N ILE A 471 -9.05 -43.59 -26.62
CA ILE A 471 -8.20 -44.04 -27.74
C ILE A 471 -7.52 -42.82 -28.41
N GLY A 472 -8.23 -41.69 -28.54
CA GLY A 472 -7.68 -40.41 -28.95
C GLY A 472 -6.57 -39.91 -28.01
N ASP A 473 -6.85 -39.88 -26.70
CA ASP A 473 -5.92 -39.46 -25.65
C ASP A 473 -4.68 -40.38 -25.59
N ALA A 474 -4.84 -41.67 -25.93
CA ALA A 474 -3.76 -42.65 -25.98
C ALA A 474 -2.81 -42.47 -27.18
N GLN A 475 -3.10 -41.59 -28.15
CA GLN A 475 -2.19 -41.31 -29.27
C GLN A 475 -0.82 -40.78 -28.80
N ASP A 476 -0.81 -40.02 -27.70
CA ASP A 476 0.42 -39.50 -27.09
C ASP A 476 1.09 -40.47 -26.11
N PHE A 477 0.50 -41.66 -25.88
CA PHE A 477 1.03 -42.63 -24.92
C PHE A 477 2.49 -43.07 -25.20
N PRO A 478 2.92 -43.32 -26.45
CA PRO A 478 4.32 -43.66 -26.72
C PRO A 478 5.29 -42.54 -26.30
N ARG A 479 4.91 -41.28 -26.56
CA ARG A 479 5.70 -40.11 -26.17
C ARG A 479 5.71 -39.93 -24.65
N TYR A 480 4.56 -40.12 -24.01
CA TYR A 480 4.44 -40.15 -22.56
C TYR A 480 5.34 -41.23 -21.95
N LEU A 481 5.35 -42.45 -22.49
CA LEU A 481 6.16 -43.56 -21.98
C LEU A 481 7.66 -43.26 -22.06
N VAL A 482 8.13 -42.72 -23.18
CA VAL A 482 9.52 -42.28 -23.34
C VAL A 482 9.86 -41.18 -22.32
N ASN A 483 8.98 -40.20 -22.14
CA ASN A 483 9.17 -39.14 -21.16
C ASN A 483 9.12 -39.68 -19.72
N PHE A 484 8.28 -40.65 -19.43
CA PHE A 484 8.19 -41.32 -18.13
C PHE A 484 9.49 -42.06 -17.82
N VAL A 485 10.01 -42.88 -18.74
CA VAL A 485 11.29 -43.58 -18.57
C VAL A 485 12.43 -42.57 -18.39
N LYS A 486 12.44 -41.48 -19.16
CA LYS A 486 13.42 -40.40 -19.00
C LYS A 486 13.33 -39.74 -17.63
N ARG A 487 12.14 -39.34 -17.18
CA ARG A 487 11.92 -38.74 -15.85
C ARG A 487 12.28 -39.70 -14.72
N PHE A 488 11.96 -40.98 -14.87
CA PHE A 488 12.31 -42.03 -13.92
C PHE A 488 13.82 -42.23 -13.82
N ALA A 489 14.52 -42.28 -14.96
CA ALA A 489 15.98 -42.43 -15.01
C ALA A 489 16.73 -41.18 -14.53
N THR A 490 16.21 -39.97 -14.80
CA THR A 490 16.85 -38.71 -14.40
C THR A 490 16.39 -38.19 -13.03
N GLY A 491 15.37 -38.79 -12.42
CA GLY A 491 14.77 -38.31 -11.18
C GLY A 491 14.01 -36.97 -11.32
N SER A 492 13.76 -36.50 -12.55
CA SER A 492 13.11 -35.22 -12.87
C SER A 492 11.59 -35.29 -12.67
N TYR A 493 11.17 -35.32 -11.42
CA TYR A 493 9.77 -35.20 -11.00
C TYR A 493 9.47 -33.75 -10.58
N ALA A 494 8.22 -33.33 -10.72
CA ALA A 494 7.78 -32.06 -10.15
C ALA A 494 7.98 -32.11 -8.62
N SER A 495 8.75 -31.16 -8.08
CA SER A 495 8.97 -30.98 -6.65
C SER A 495 8.26 -29.72 -6.16
N PRO A 496 7.82 -29.66 -4.89
CA PRO A 496 7.30 -28.43 -4.32
C PRO A 496 8.29 -27.26 -4.34
N SER A 497 9.60 -27.55 -4.29
CA SER A 497 10.69 -26.59 -4.46
C SER A 497 11.09 -26.33 -5.91
N SER A 498 10.41 -26.90 -6.91
CA SER A 498 10.77 -26.63 -8.31
C SER A 498 10.51 -25.17 -8.66
N PRO A 499 11.45 -24.49 -9.32
CA PRO A 499 11.25 -23.11 -9.76
C PRO A 499 10.04 -23.03 -10.68
N PRO A 500 9.29 -21.91 -10.63
CA PRO A 500 8.17 -21.73 -11.51
C PRO A 500 8.62 -21.82 -12.98
N PRO A 501 7.78 -22.36 -13.87
CA PRO A 501 8.08 -22.33 -15.29
C PRO A 501 8.31 -20.88 -15.73
N PRO A 502 9.28 -20.63 -16.63
CA PRO A 502 9.60 -19.27 -17.06
C PRO A 502 8.34 -18.59 -17.61
N PRO A 503 8.22 -17.26 -17.45
CA PRO A 503 7.14 -16.51 -18.09
C PRO A 503 7.17 -16.79 -19.60
N PRO A 504 6.00 -16.79 -20.28
CA PRO A 504 5.96 -17.01 -21.72
C PRO A 504 6.83 -15.96 -22.42
N THR A 505 8.01 -16.35 -22.88
CA THR A 505 8.86 -15.49 -23.70
C THR A 505 8.24 -15.39 -25.08
N THR A 506 8.20 -14.17 -25.64
CA THR A 506 7.92 -13.91 -27.06
C THR A 506 9.02 -14.51 -27.95
N SER A 507 9.11 -15.83 -28.03
CA SER A 507 10.00 -16.54 -28.94
C SER A 507 9.19 -17.03 -30.13
N ASN A 508 9.36 -16.38 -31.29
CA ASN A 508 9.10 -16.80 -32.70
C ASN A 508 7.95 -17.78 -33.02
N SER A 509 7.00 -17.97 -32.12
CA SER A 509 5.76 -18.72 -32.26
C SER A 509 4.65 -17.69 -32.19
N SER A 510 3.71 -17.77 -33.11
CA SER A 510 2.74 -16.71 -33.41
C SER A 510 1.68 -16.47 -32.32
N GLU A 511 1.76 -17.15 -31.17
CA GLU A 511 0.87 -16.93 -30.02
C GLU A 511 1.63 -17.11 -28.70
N PRO A 512 1.49 -16.20 -27.71
CA PRO A 512 2.08 -16.37 -26.38
C PRO A 512 1.46 -17.58 -25.66
N GLU A 513 2.28 -18.43 -25.02
CA GLU A 513 1.75 -19.58 -24.27
C GLU A 513 0.77 -19.12 -23.16
N PRO A 514 -0.40 -19.78 -23.02
CA PRO A 514 -1.41 -19.37 -22.05
C PRO A 514 -0.94 -19.58 -20.61
N PHE A 515 -1.24 -18.60 -19.76
CA PHE A 515 -0.97 -18.67 -18.32
C PHE A 515 -1.74 -19.85 -17.71
N SER A 516 -1.01 -20.82 -17.21
CA SER A 516 -1.56 -22.12 -16.79
C SER A 516 -1.04 -22.54 -15.42
N ARG A 517 -1.89 -23.29 -14.71
CA ARG A 517 -1.63 -23.83 -13.38
C ARG A 517 -0.47 -24.82 -13.40
N ASP A 518 0.31 -24.83 -12.32
CA ASP A 518 1.29 -25.87 -12.02
C ASP A 518 0.64 -27.13 -11.43
N THR A 519 1.41 -28.20 -11.26
CA THR A 519 0.89 -29.49 -10.77
C THR A 519 0.28 -29.41 -9.37
N PHE A 520 0.78 -28.52 -8.51
CA PHE A 520 0.36 -28.40 -7.10
C PHE A 520 -0.55 -27.18 -6.85
N GLY A 521 -0.85 -26.38 -7.87
CA GLY A 521 -1.69 -25.19 -7.76
C GLY A 521 -1.08 -24.07 -6.90
N PHE A 522 0.24 -23.98 -6.84
CA PHE A 522 0.93 -22.85 -6.22
C PHE A 522 0.92 -21.60 -7.09
N ARG A 523 0.83 -21.78 -8.41
CA ARG A 523 0.73 -20.69 -9.38
C ARG A 523 -0.72 -20.27 -9.52
N GLN A 524 -1.02 -19.08 -9.02
CA GLN A 524 -2.31 -18.41 -9.02
C GLN A 524 -2.11 -16.98 -9.53
N LEU A 525 -3.20 -16.29 -9.85
CA LEU A 525 -3.16 -14.85 -10.12
C LEU A 525 -3.58 -14.09 -8.87
N ILE A 526 -2.91 -12.97 -8.63
CA ILE A 526 -3.31 -12.00 -7.62
C ILE A 526 -3.87 -10.80 -8.36
N ILE A 527 -5.18 -10.58 -8.25
CA ILE A 527 -5.85 -9.41 -8.81
C ILE A 527 -5.75 -8.30 -7.78
N ALA A 528 -4.95 -7.27 -8.06
CA ALA A 528 -4.67 -6.17 -7.15
C ALA A 528 -5.12 -4.83 -7.75
N ALA A 529 -5.98 -4.10 -7.03
CA ALA A 529 -6.48 -2.79 -7.43
C ALA A 529 -5.90 -1.69 -6.53
N THR A 530 -5.40 -0.62 -7.14
CA THR A 530 -4.67 0.46 -6.45
C THR A 530 -5.52 1.72 -6.29
N ALA A 531 -5.15 2.56 -5.34
CA ALA A 531 -5.83 3.84 -5.09
C ALA A 531 -5.71 4.86 -6.25
N PHE A 532 -4.86 4.56 -7.24
CA PHE A 532 -4.54 5.40 -8.39
C PHE A 532 -5.24 4.93 -9.68
N GLY A 533 -6.35 4.19 -9.53
CA GLY A 533 -7.22 3.83 -10.66
C GLY A 533 -6.61 2.81 -11.62
N LYS A 534 -5.76 1.89 -11.13
CA LYS A 534 -5.18 0.82 -11.94
C LYS A 534 -5.40 -0.54 -11.27
N VAL A 535 -5.68 -1.56 -12.08
CA VAL A 535 -5.82 -2.95 -11.66
C VAL A 535 -4.74 -3.79 -12.35
N TYR A 536 -4.16 -4.73 -11.61
CA TYR A 536 -3.08 -5.60 -12.04
C TYR A 536 -3.46 -7.06 -11.80
N ALA A 537 -3.05 -7.94 -12.71
CA ALA A 537 -2.88 -9.35 -12.40
C ALA A 537 -1.41 -9.66 -12.22
N ILE A 538 -1.08 -10.27 -11.08
CA ILE A 538 0.30 -10.60 -10.70
C ILE A 538 0.42 -12.11 -10.57
N ASP A 539 1.45 -12.69 -11.17
CA ASP A 539 1.79 -14.10 -11.01
C ASP A 539 2.23 -14.34 -9.57
N SER A 540 1.50 -15.18 -8.82
CA SER A 540 1.84 -15.49 -7.42
C SER A 540 3.19 -16.18 -7.26
N SER A 541 3.72 -16.80 -8.31
CA SER A 541 4.97 -17.58 -8.22
C SER A 541 6.23 -16.75 -8.45
N THR A 542 6.14 -15.66 -9.23
CA THR A 542 7.29 -14.82 -9.60
C THR A 542 7.14 -13.35 -9.20
N GLY A 543 5.92 -12.92 -8.86
CA GLY A 543 5.60 -11.51 -8.62
C GLY A 543 5.54 -10.66 -9.89
N THR A 544 5.68 -11.24 -11.08
CA THR A 544 5.63 -10.48 -12.35
C THR A 544 4.21 -10.04 -12.68
N ILE A 545 4.07 -8.84 -13.25
CA ILE A 545 2.77 -8.36 -13.76
C ILE A 545 2.47 -9.13 -15.04
N VAL A 546 1.34 -9.82 -15.08
CA VAL A 546 0.86 -10.57 -16.26
C VAL A 546 0.13 -9.63 -17.21
N TRP A 547 -0.76 -8.80 -16.66
CA TRP A 547 -1.43 -7.71 -17.36
C TRP A 547 -1.80 -6.61 -16.38
N SER A 548 -2.09 -5.42 -16.92
CA SER A 548 -2.64 -4.30 -16.13
C SER A 548 -3.64 -3.52 -16.96
N ARG A 549 -4.64 -2.91 -16.32
CA ARG A 549 -5.63 -2.04 -16.97
C ARG A 549 -5.85 -0.78 -16.14
N VAL A 550 -5.88 0.37 -16.81
CA VAL A 550 -6.34 1.62 -16.21
C VAL A 550 -7.87 1.60 -16.13
N LEU A 551 -8.41 1.98 -14.98
CA LEU A 551 -9.84 2.06 -14.73
C LEU A 551 -10.38 3.39 -15.26
N GLY A 552 -11.36 3.31 -16.16
CA GLY A 552 -11.99 4.45 -16.80
C GLY A 552 -12.72 5.32 -15.80
N LEU A 553 -12.51 6.64 -15.93
CA LEU A 553 -13.20 7.65 -15.14
C LEU A 553 -14.60 7.98 -15.68
N GLY A 554 -14.98 7.50 -16.88
CA GLY A 554 -16.25 7.85 -17.51
C GLY A 554 -16.51 9.36 -17.51
N TRP A 555 -17.73 9.77 -17.17
CA TRP A 555 -18.11 11.19 -17.05
C TRP A 555 -17.30 11.95 -15.99
N ALA A 556 -16.82 11.26 -14.94
CA ALA A 556 -16.05 11.90 -13.86
C ALA A 556 -14.68 12.41 -14.34
N GLY A 557 -14.18 11.88 -15.46
CA GLY A 557 -12.94 12.35 -16.09
C GLY A 557 -13.02 13.81 -16.54
N GLN A 558 -14.19 14.27 -16.99
CA GLN A 558 -14.40 15.63 -17.51
C GLN A 558 -14.34 16.72 -16.42
N VAL A 559 -14.59 16.34 -15.17
CA VAL A 559 -14.68 17.26 -14.02
C VAL A 559 -13.55 17.02 -13.01
N GLY A 560 -12.55 16.22 -13.37
CA GLY A 560 -11.47 15.78 -12.48
C GLY A 560 -11.99 14.82 -11.42
N GLY A 561 -11.86 13.52 -11.65
CA GLY A 561 -12.34 12.48 -10.74
C GLY A 561 -11.27 11.44 -10.43
N ARG A 562 -11.55 10.59 -9.44
CA ARG A 562 -10.73 9.42 -9.13
C ARG A 562 -11.60 8.18 -8.98
N VAL A 563 -11.05 7.02 -9.34
CA VAL A 563 -11.68 5.72 -9.05
C VAL A 563 -11.16 5.20 -7.72
N GLN A 564 -12.08 4.82 -6.83
CA GLN A 564 -11.78 4.20 -5.55
C GLN A 564 -12.27 2.75 -5.57
N PRO A 565 -11.36 1.75 -5.65
CA PRO A 565 -11.70 0.34 -5.51
C PRO A 565 -12.39 0.05 -4.17
N VAL A 566 -13.45 -0.77 -4.17
CA VAL A 566 -14.22 -1.12 -2.96
C VAL A 566 -14.22 -2.62 -2.66
N LYS A 567 -14.54 -3.49 -3.63
CA LYS A 567 -14.48 -4.95 -3.48
C LYS A 567 -14.12 -5.66 -4.78
N VAL A 568 -13.51 -6.83 -4.68
CA VAL A 568 -13.29 -7.75 -5.82
C VAL A 568 -14.02 -9.05 -5.53
N PHE A 569 -14.76 -9.56 -6.52
CA PHE A 569 -15.48 -10.82 -6.43
C PHE A 569 -15.06 -11.76 -7.55
N VAL A 570 -14.78 -13.02 -7.22
CA VAL A 570 -14.55 -14.08 -8.21
C VAL A 570 -15.90 -14.66 -8.62
N VAL A 571 -16.41 -14.21 -9.76
CA VAL A 571 -17.78 -14.55 -10.23
C VAL A 571 -17.84 -15.83 -11.06
N LYS A 572 -16.70 -16.29 -11.60
CA LYS A 572 -16.58 -17.59 -12.26
C LYS A 572 -15.19 -18.15 -12.04
N GLY A 573 -15.10 -19.29 -11.37
CA GLY A 573 -13.84 -19.94 -11.01
C GLY A 573 -13.50 -21.13 -11.92
N VAL A 574 -12.31 -21.70 -11.75
CA VAL A 574 -11.83 -22.85 -12.55
C VAL A 574 -12.77 -24.07 -12.45
N SER A 575 -13.42 -24.27 -11.30
CA SER A 575 -14.35 -25.38 -11.07
C SER A 575 -15.61 -25.33 -11.94
N GLU A 576 -15.99 -24.14 -12.42
CA GLU A 576 -17.17 -23.94 -13.27
C GLU A 576 -16.85 -24.14 -14.76
N GLY A 577 -15.56 -24.28 -15.11
CA GLY A 577 -15.09 -24.46 -16.49
C GLY A 577 -15.09 -23.18 -17.33
N GLY A 578 -14.32 -23.20 -18.42
CA GLY A 578 -14.14 -22.05 -19.31
C GLY A 578 -13.28 -20.94 -18.70
N ASP A 579 -13.52 -19.70 -19.14
CA ASP A 579 -12.78 -18.52 -18.69
C ASP A 579 -13.05 -18.20 -17.22
N VAL A 580 -12.00 -17.76 -16.53
CA VAL A 580 -12.06 -17.29 -15.14
C VAL A 580 -12.40 -15.81 -15.13
N GLU A 581 -13.44 -15.43 -14.39
CA GLU A 581 -13.99 -14.08 -14.44
C GLU A 581 -14.06 -13.44 -13.05
N VAL A 582 -13.67 -12.17 -12.97
CA VAL A 582 -13.70 -11.36 -11.76
C VAL A 582 -14.42 -10.06 -11.99
N VAL A 583 -15.08 -9.56 -10.95
CA VAL A 583 -15.75 -8.27 -10.94
C VAL A 583 -15.13 -7.40 -9.86
N LEU A 584 -14.51 -6.29 -10.28
CA LEU A 584 -14.06 -5.23 -9.40
C LEU A 584 -15.18 -4.18 -9.29
N VAL A 585 -15.69 -3.97 -8.08
CA VAL A 585 -16.64 -2.91 -7.77
C VAL A 585 -15.86 -1.71 -7.22
N ALA A 586 -16.08 -0.54 -7.81
CA ALA A 586 -15.42 0.71 -7.43
C ALA A 586 -16.40 1.88 -7.43
N GLN A 587 -16.02 2.98 -6.78
CA GLN A 587 -16.74 4.24 -6.83
C GLN A 587 -15.94 5.28 -7.63
N ARG A 588 -16.52 5.96 -8.62
CA ARG A 588 -15.88 7.15 -9.18
C ARG A 588 -16.33 8.35 -8.36
N ARG A 589 -15.38 9.13 -7.89
CA ARG A 589 -15.62 10.35 -7.10
C ARG A 589 -15.13 11.54 -7.90
N ALA A 590 -16.06 12.37 -8.34
CA ALA A 590 -15.75 13.62 -9.02
C ALA A 590 -15.37 14.72 -8.02
N SER A 591 -14.61 15.72 -8.48
CA SER A 591 -14.20 16.86 -7.66
C SER A 591 -15.38 17.70 -7.18
N ASN A 592 -16.51 17.66 -7.90
CA ASN A 592 -17.77 18.30 -7.50
C ASN A 592 -18.60 17.50 -6.48
N THR A 593 -18.00 16.47 -5.85
CA THR A 593 -18.58 15.58 -4.82
C THR A 593 -19.57 14.52 -5.31
N LEU A 594 -19.94 14.51 -6.59
CA LEU A 594 -20.79 13.46 -7.15
C LEU A 594 -20.04 12.11 -7.13
N VAL A 595 -20.79 11.04 -6.83
CA VAL A 595 -20.28 9.67 -6.73
C VAL A 595 -21.19 8.73 -7.50
N ASP A 596 -20.60 7.84 -8.29
CA ASP A 596 -21.28 6.69 -8.87
C ASP A 596 -20.60 5.39 -8.43
N THR A 597 -21.26 4.26 -8.65
CA THR A 597 -20.70 2.91 -8.42
C THR A 597 -20.66 2.16 -9.74
N VAL A 598 -19.49 1.63 -10.05
CA VAL A 598 -19.16 0.99 -11.32
C VAL A 598 -18.65 -0.42 -11.08
N ALA A 599 -19.08 -1.36 -11.91
CA ALA A 599 -18.60 -2.73 -11.93
C ALA A 599 -17.69 -2.93 -13.17
N PHE A 600 -16.45 -3.34 -12.92
CA PHE A 600 -15.48 -3.73 -13.95
C PHE A 600 -15.39 -5.25 -14.00
N HIS A 601 -15.92 -5.85 -15.07
CA HIS A 601 -16.00 -7.31 -15.23
C HIS A 601 -14.94 -7.76 -16.24
N VAL A 602 -13.92 -8.45 -15.73
CA VAL A 602 -12.74 -8.80 -16.51
C VAL A 602 -12.46 -10.29 -16.48
N ASN A 603 -11.93 -10.79 -17.60
CA ASN A 603 -11.31 -12.10 -17.63
C ASN A 603 -10.01 -12.02 -16.80
N ALA A 604 -9.89 -12.87 -15.79
CA ALA A 604 -8.78 -12.80 -14.84
C ALA A 604 -7.42 -13.12 -15.49
N LEU A 605 -7.40 -13.95 -16.55
CA LEU A 605 -6.17 -14.40 -17.19
C LEU A 605 -5.64 -13.38 -18.20
N THR A 606 -6.53 -12.74 -18.96
CA THR A 606 -6.17 -11.82 -20.06
C THR A 606 -6.30 -10.34 -19.70
N GLY A 607 -7.15 -10.02 -18.72
CA GLY A 607 -7.52 -8.64 -18.41
C GLY A 607 -8.49 -8.03 -19.42
N SER A 608 -9.06 -8.82 -20.33
CA SER A 608 -10.04 -8.35 -21.30
C SER A 608 -11.39 -8.07 -20.64
N ASP A 609 -12.13 -7.11 -21.20
CA ASP A 609 -13.49 -6.79 -20.73
C ASP A 609 -14.46 -7.89 -21.18
N VAL A 610 -15.07 -8.57 -20.22
CA VAL A 610 -16.03 -9.66 -20.50
C VAL A 610 -17.29 -9.12 -21.18
N LEU A 611 -17.65 -7.86 -20.93
CA LEU A 611 -18.82 -7.23 -21.54
C LEU A 611 -18.57 -6.77 -22.98
N GLY A 612 -17.30 -6.75 -23.42
CA GLY A 612 -16.91 -6.27 -24.75
C GLY A 612 -17.19 -4.78 -24.99
N LYS A 613 -17.35 -3.97 -23.94
CA LYS A 613 -17.54 -2.52 -24.04
C LYS A 613 -16.22 -1.79 -24.27
N SER A 614 -15.15 -2.30 -23.69
CA SER A 614 -13.79 -1.76 -23.82
C SER A 614 -12.91 -2.74 -24.60
N PRO A 615 -12.38 -2.36 -25.78
CA PRO A 615 -11.38 -3.15 -26.48
C PRO A 615 -10.15 -3.44 -25.62
N ASP A 616 -9.39 -4.46 -26.00
CA ASP A 616 -8.10 -4.76 -25.37
C ASP A 616 -7.09 -3.65 -25.68
N GLY A 617 -6.29 -3.29 -24.67
CA GLY A 617 -5.34 -2.17 -24.75
C GLY A 617 -5.97 -0.78 -24.56
N GLU A 618 -7.29 -0.68 -24.47
CA GLU A 618 -7.98 0.56 -24.10
C GLU A 618 -8.18 0.66 -22.57
N VAL A 619 -8.55 1.86 -22.12
CA VAL A 619 -9.00 2.08 -20.75
C VAL A 619 -10.26 1.25 -20.48
N LEU A 620 -10.36 0.66 -19.30
CA LEU A 620 -11.47 -0.21 -18.92
C LEU A 620 -12.64 0.64 -18.39
N GLU A 621 -13.68 0.85 -19.18
CA GLU A 621 -14.78 1.77 -18.84
C GLU A 621 -15.79 1.19 -17.85
N GLY A 622 -15.90 -0.13 -17.76
CA GLY A 622 -16.83 -0.79 -16.84
C GLY A 622 -18.31 -0.49 -17.13
N GLN A 623 -19.17 -0.90 -16.19
CA GLN A 623 -20.61 -0.66 -16.26
C GLN A 623 -21.08 0.08 -15.02
N ASP A 624 -21.74 1.22 -15.22
CA ASP A 624 -22.40 1.95 -14.14
C ASP A 624 -23.56 1.11 -13.59
N VAL A 625 -23.57 0.90 -12.27
CA VAL A 625 -24.58 0.09 -11.58
C VAL A 625 -25.46 0.94 -10.67
N ILE A 626 -24.86 1.85 -9.90
CA ILE A 626 -25.58 2.74 -8.99
C ILE A 626 -25.22 4.19 -9.33
N GLU A 627 -26.24 5.02 -9.56
CA GLU A 627 -26.12 6.48 -9.65
C GLU A 627 -25.98 7.07 -8.23
N GLY A 628 -24.93 6.69 -7.53
CA GLY A 628 -24.72 7.03 -6.14
C GLY A 628 -23.64 6.19 -5.47
N PRO A 629 -23.35 6.45 -4.18
CA PRO A 629 -22.38 5.68 -3.42
C PRO A 629 -22.92 4.30 -3.04
N LEU A 630 -22.13 3.27 -3.32
CA LEU A 630 -22.26 1.96 -2.68
C LEU A 630 -22.11 2.06 -1.15
N VAL A 631 -23.10 1.54 -0.42
CA VAL A 631 -23.01 1.33 1.03
C VAL A 631 -22.31 0.01 1.32
N GLU A 632 -22.75 -1.08 0.69
CA GLU A 632 -22.13 -2.39 0.84
C GLU A 632 -22.51 -3.33 -0.32
N GLY A 633 -21.67 -4.33 -0.60
CA GLY A 633 -21.92 -5.37 -1.59
C GLY A 633 -21.51 -6.78 -1.12
N TYR A 634 -22.27 -7.79 -1.54
CA TYR A 634 -22.05 -9.20 -1.19
C TYR A 634 -22.19 -10.09 -2.43
N LEU A 635 -21.43 -11.18 -2.47
CA LEU A 635 -21.60 -12.23 -3.46
C LEU A 635 -22.54 -13.30 -2.90
N LEU A 636 -23.64 -13.57 -3.60
CA LEU A 636 -24.50 -14.71 -3.29
C LEU A 636 -23.84 -15.99 -3.81
N GLY A 637 -23.52 -16.90 -2.89
CA GLY A 637 -23.12 -18.26 -3.22
C GLY A 637 -24.31 -19.11 -3.69
N GLY A 638 -24.07 -20.04 -4.61
CA GLY A 638 -25.08 -20.96 -5.16
C GLY A 638 -24.80 -21.31 -6.62
N GLU A 639 -25.80 -21.85 -7.33
CA GLU A 639 -25.69 -22.20 -8.76
C GLU A 639 -25.40 -20.97 -9.64
N LYS A 640 -25.88 -19.79 -9.22
CA LYS A 640 -25.64 -18.53 -9.90
C LYS A 640 -24.97 -17.55 -8.95
N LYS A 641 -23.77 -17.11 -9.32
CA LYS A 641 -23.03 -16.06 -8.62
C LYS A 641 -23.61 -14.70 -8.99
N VAL A 642 -24.25 -14.06 -8.01
CA VAL A 642 -24.88 -12.73 -8.18
C VAL A 642 -24.33 -11.80 -7.11
N ILE A 643 -23.87 -10.63 -7.53
CA ILE A 643 -23.44 -9.57 -6.62
C ILE A 643 -24.67 -8.74 -6.26
N VAL A 644 -24.97 -8.66 -4.97
CA VAL A 644 -26.03 -7.83 -4.40
C VAL A 644 -25.40 -6.60 -3.80
N MET A 645 -25.82 -5.42 -4.25
CA MET A 645 -25.30 -4.13 -3.84
C MET A 645 -26.41 -3.24 -3.28
N PHE A 646 -26.06 -2.39 -2.31
CA PHE A 646 -26.98 -1.46 -1.66
C PHE A 646 -26.51 -0.02 -1.86
N ASP A 647 -27.43 0.86 -2.26
CA ASP A 647 -27.17 2.30 -2.31
C ASP A 647 -27.43 2.98 -0.95
N GLU A 648 -27.28 4.30 -0.89
CA GLU A 648 -27.51 5.10 0.33
C GLU A 648 -28.95 5.04 0.86
N HIS A 649 -29.91 4.70 0.01
CA HIS A 649 -31.31 4.49 0.36
C HIS A 649 -31.61 3.02 0.67
N LEU A 650 -30.59 2.16 0.70
CA LEU A 650 -30.68 0.71 0.89
C LEU A 650 -31.53 -0.01 -0.17
N GLN A 651 -31.63 0.57 -1.37
CA GLN A 651 -32.22 -0.11 -2.52
C GLN A 651 -31.26 -1.16 -3.06
N VAL A 652 -31.81 -2.28 -3.52
CA VAL A 652 -31.03 -3.41 -4.01
C VAL A 652 -30.73 -3.28 -5.50
N TYR A 653 -29.45 -3.46 -5.84
CA TYR A 653 -28.93 -3.56 -7.20
C TYR A 653 -28.26 -4.93 -7.37
N LEU A 654 -28.51 -5.57 -8.51
CA LEU A 654 -27.94 -6.87 -8.83
C LEU A 654 -26.92 -6.73 -9.96
N TYR A 655 -25.83 -7.47 -9.87
CA TYR A 655 -24.87 -7.61 -10.97
C TYR A 655 -24.50 -9.10 -11.18
N PRO A 656 -24.62 -9.63 -12.42
CA PRO A 656 -25.31 -9.01 -13.55
C PRO A 656 -26.83 -8.93 -13.29
N SER A 657 -27.51 -7.92 -13.84
CA SER A 657 -28.96 -7.77 -13.72
C SER A 657 -29.66 -8.36 -14.93
N ASN A 658 -30.13 -9.61 -14.84
CA ASN A 658 -30.90 -10.29 -15.87
C ASN A 658 -32.06 -11.09 -15.26
N PRO A 659 -33.09 -11.51 -16.04
CA PRO A 659 -34.26 -12.20 -15.49
C PRO A 659 -33.88 -13.40 -14.60
N SER A 660 -32.88 -14.15 -15.05
CA SER A 660 -32.44 -15.38 -14.39
C SER A 660 -31.78 -15.17 -13.02
N THR A 661 -31.15 -14.01 -12.81
CA THR A 661 -30.51 -13.61 -11.54
C THR A 661 -31.51 -12.93 -10.61
N ILE A 662 -32.48 -12.20 -11.17
CA ILE A 662 -33.62 -11.63 -10.44
C ILE A 662 -34.48 -12.76 -9.84
N ASP A 663 -34.78 -13.81 -10.61
CA ASP A 663 -35.55 -14.96 -10.13
C ASP A 663 -34.81 -15.70 -9.01
N TYR A 664 -33.50 -15.92 -9.18
CA TYR A 664 -32.67 -16.56 -8.16
C TYR A 664 -32.64 -15.72 -6.87
N PHE A 665 -32.36 -14.42 -6.99
CA PHE A 665 -32.38 -13.49 -5.86
C PHE A 665 -33.73 -13.51 -5.14
N SER A 666 -34.84 -13.47 -5.87
CA SER A 666 -36.20 -13.51 -5.31
C SER A 666 -36.45 -14.79 -4.50
N SER A 667 -35.87 -15.93 -4.92
CA SER A 667 -36.00 -17.19 -4.19
C SER A 667 -35.25 -17.22 -2.85
N VAL A 668 -34.17 -16.43 -2.70
CA VAL A 668 -33.30 -16.44 -1.51
C VAL A 668 -33.40 -15.18 -0.65
N ALA A 669 -33.96 -14.08 -1.16
CA ALA A 669 -33.92 -12.76 -0.52
C ALA A 669 -34.44 -12.76 0.94
N HIS A 670 -35.49 -13.52 1.23
CA HIS A 670 -36.07 -13.64 2.57
C HIS A 670 -35.15 -14.31 3.61
N LYS A 671 -34.09 -15.01 3.15
CA LYS A 671 -33.08 -15.67 4.01
C LYS A 671 -31.86 -14.79 4.25
N LEU A 672 -31.72 -13.70 3.50
CA LEU A 672 -30.54 -12.84 3.56
C LEU A 672 -30.67 -11.86 4.72
N SER A 673 -29.66 -11.83 5.56
CA SER A 673 -29.51 -10.86 6.65
C SER A 673 -28.08 -10.36 6.72
N PHE A 674 -27.90 -9.06 6.94
CA PHE A 674 -26.57 -8.48 7.02
C PHE A 674 -26.53 -7.26 7.94
N PRO A 675 -25.45 -7.07 8.71
CA PRO A 675 -25.26 -5.89 9.55
C PRO A 675 -24.66 -4.73 8.74
N LEU A 676 -25.16 -3.52 8.99
CA LEU A 676 -24.59 -2.26 8.51
C LEU A 676 -24.32 -1.31 9.67
N ARG A 677 -23.29 -0.47 9.52
CA ARG A 677 -23.06 0.68 10.39
C ARG A 677 -24.03 1.80 10.00
N THR A 678 -24.83 2.28 10.96
CA THR A 678 -25.74 3.41 10.76
C THR A 678 -25.47 4.52 11.76
N THR A 679 -25.82 5.75 11.37
CA THR A 679 -25.76 6.92 12.25
C THR A 679 -27.17 7.49 12.35
N ILE A 680 -27.78 7.39 13.54
CA ILE A 680 -29.13 7.89 13.79
C ILE A 680 -29.04 8.86 14.97
N GLU A 681 -29.56 10.09 14.79
CA GLU A 681 -29.59 11.12 15.85
C GLU A 681 -28.21 11.36 16.49
N THR A 682 -27.14 11.46 15.67
CA THR A 682 -25.73 11.59 16.10
C THR A 682 -25.13 10.40 16.85
N ARG A 683 -25.93 9.35 17.14
CA ARG A 683 -25.44 8.09 17.73
C ARG A 683 -25.14 7.08 16.64
N LYS A 684 -23.94 6.53 16.67
CA LYS A 684 -23.53 5.45 15.77
C LYS A 684 -24.01 4.11 16.33
N ARG A 685 -24.60 3.29 15.48
CA ARG A 685 -25.19 1.99 15.82
C ARG A 685 -24.78 0.96 14.79
N ILE A 686 -24.88 -0.32 15.17
CA ILE A 686 -24.91 -1.41 14.21
C ILE A 686 -26.35 -1.87 14.07
N THR A 687 -26.83 -1.93 12.84
CA THR A 687 -28.21 -2.29 12.50
C THR A 687 -28.19 -3.47 11.54
N GLY A 688 -28.85 -4.55 11.92
CA GLY A 688 -29.11 -5.65 11.00
C GLY A 688 -30.23 -5.32 10.05
N HIS A 689 -30.11 -5.78 8.81
CA HIS A 689 -31.10 -5.58 7.77
C HIS A 689 -31.53 -6.92 7.17
N GLN A 690 -32.77 -6.96 6.71
CA GLN A 690 -33.31 -8.00 5.82
C GLN A 690 -33.87 -7.34 4.57
N ILE A 691 -34.10 -8.16 3.54
CA ILE A 691 -34.57 -7.67 2.25
C ILE A 691 -36.07 -7.89 2.12
N GLN A 692 -36.79 -6.82 1.81
CA GLN A 692 -38.17 -6.88 1.36
C GLN A 692 -38.20 -6.85 -0.17
N LEU A 693 -38.76 -7.91 -0.75
CA LEU A 693 -39.01 -7.97 -2.19
C LEU A 693 -40.12 -6.99 -2.57
N SER A 694 -39.89 -6.26 -3.66
CA SER A 694 -40.88 -5.38 -4.25
C SER A 694 -41.66 -6.12 -5.34
N SER A 695 -42.98 -5.93 -5.39
CA SER A 695 -43.88 -6.59 -6.35
C SER A 695 -44.26 -5.74 -7.57
N ASP A 696 -43.90 -4.45 -7.61
CA ASP A 696 -44.29 -3.49 -8.65
C ASP A 696 -43.12 -2.60 -9.05
N HIS A 697 -42.49 -2.77 -10.23
CA HIS A 697 -41.50 -1.91 -10.94
C HIS A 697 -40.42 -1.11 -10.14
N HIS A 698 -40.39 -1.22 -8.82
CA HIS A 698 -39.56 -0.54 -7.84
C HIS A 698 -38.53 -1.55 -7.36
N LYS A 699 -37.34 -1.06 -7.02
CA LYS A 699 -36.26 -1.90 -6.51
C LYS A 699 -36.63 -2.49 -5.16
N SER A 700 -36.14 -3.71 -4.88
CA SER A 700 -36.25 -4.30 -3.54
C SER A 700 -35.52 -3.40 -2.53
N LEU A 701 -35.98 -3.38 -1.28
CA LEU A 701 -35.47 -2.48 -0.24
C LEU A 701 -34.98 -3.29 0.95
N ALA A 702 -33.83 -2.94 1.51
CA ALA A 702 -33.41 -3.49 2.78
C ALA A 702 -34.00 -2.67 3.95
N TYR A 703 -34.63 -3.35 4.89
CA TYR A 703 -35.24 -2.74 6.08
C TYR A 703 -34.55 -3.25 7.35
N PRO A 704 -34.43 -2.40 8.39
CA PRO A 704 -33.76 -2.79 9.63
C PRO A 704 -34.60 -3.78 10.45
N THR A 705 -33.95 -4.82 10.99
CA THR A 705 -34.59 -5.86 11.81
C THR A 705 -34.13 -5.87 13.27
N TRP A 706 -32.89 -5.48 13.53
CA TRP A 706 -32.35 -5.35 14.88
C TRP A 706 -31.37 -4.17 14.95
N THR A 707 -31.10 -3.71 16.17
CA THR A 707 -30.13 -2.64 16.41
C THR A 707 -29.33 -2.93 17.66
N LEU A 708 -28.01 -3.00 17.52
CA LEU A 708 -27.07 -3.05 18.64
C LEU A 708 -26.71 -1.61 19.03
N THR A 709 -27.05 -1.26 20.27
CA THR A 709 -26.74 0.04 20.85
C THR A 709 -25.41 -0.06 21.60
N LEU A 710 -24.46 0.79 21.24
CA LEU A 710 -23.18 0.88 21.93
C LEU A 710 -23.29 1.82 23.16
N PRO A 711 -22.45 1.60 24.20
CA PRO A 711 -22.30 2.53 25.32
C PRO A 711 -22.10 4.00 24.90
N LEU A 712 -22.49 4.93 25.76
CA LEU A 712 -22.35 6.37 25.48
C LEU A 712 -20.88 6.77 25.30
N GLY A 713 -20.57 7.44 24.19
CA GLY A 713 -19.21 7.85 23.84
C GLY A 713 -18.43 6.80 23.04
N GLU A 714 -18.97 5.61 22.85
CA GLU A 714 -18.33 4.54 22.09
C GLU A 714 -18.67 4.60 20.59
N ASP A 715 -17.65 4.46 19.74
CA ASP A 715 -17.76 4.53 18.29
C ASP A 715 -17.19 3.27 17.63
N VAL A 716 -17.83 2.83 16.54
CA VAL A 716 -17.37 1.73 15.69
C VAL A 716 -16.13 2.15 14.90
N GLN A 717 -15.06 1.40 15.07
CA GLN A 717 -13.83 1.56 14.29
C GLN A 717 -13.77 0.59 13.11
N ALA A 718 -14.10 -0.69 13.31
CA ALA A 718 -14.01 -1.71 12.27
C ALA A 718 -15.00 -2.85 12.48
N MET A 719 -15.45 -3.45 11.38
CA MET A 719 -16.19 -4.71 11.34
C MET A 719 -15.33 -5.72 10.58
N ILE A 720 -14.90 -6.79 11.26
CA ILE A 720 -13.99 -7.80 10.71
C ILE A 720 -14.80 -9.09 10.52
N PRO A 721 -15.01 -9.55 9.27
CA PRO A 721 -15.69 -10.81 9.03
C PRO A 721 -14.80 -11.98 9.46
N GLN A 722 -15.41 -13.15 9.64
CA GLN A 722 -14.66 -14.40 9.77
C GLN A 722 -13.79 -14.64 8.52
N ALA A 723 -12.57 -15.14 8.73
CA ALA A 723 -11.59 -15.38 7.67
C ALA A 723 -12.19 -16.28 6.58
N LYS A 724 -12.28 -15.74 5.35
CA LYS A 724 -12.92 -16.31 4.14
C LYS A 724 -14.15 -17.21 4.46
N SER A 725 -15.33 -16.61 4.51
CA SER A 725 -16.62 -17.32 4.53
C SER A 725 -16.63 -18.45 3.50
N GLY A 726 -16.92 -19.69 3.92
CA GLY A 726 -16.95 -20.87 3.06
C GLY A 726 -15.66 -21.71 3.02
N VAL A 727 -14.61 -21.36 3.79
CA VAL A 727 -13.49 -22.30 4.01
C VAL A 727 -14.00 -23.50 4.82
N PRO A 728 -13.85 -24.74 4.33
CA PRO A 728 -14.34 -25.91 5.05
C PRO A 728 -13.63 -26.10 6.39
N VAL A 729 -14.37 -26.63 7.36
CA VAL A 729 -13.89 -27.01 8.68
C VAL A 729 -13.88 -28.53 8.78
N ALA A 730 -12.71 -29.16 8.72
CA ALA A 730 -12.62 -30.62 8.76
C ALA A 730 -12.95 -31.22 10.13
N SER A 731 -12.57 -30.53 11.20
CA SER A 731 -12.76 -30.99 12.58
C SER A 731 -13.83 -30.16 13.28
N VAL A 732 -14.97 -30.79 13.56
CA VAL A 732 -16.15 -30.18 14.23
C VAL A 732 -16.00 -30.15 15.76
N GLY A 733 -15.03 -30.87 16.32
CA GLY A 733 -14.81 -30.93 17.76
C GLY A 733 -13.40 -31.39 18.12
N LYS A 734 -12.98 -31.07 19.33
CA LYS A 734 -11.69 -31.43 19.90
C LYS A 734 -11.88 -32.53 20.94
N VAL A 735 -11.22 -33.67 20.72
CA VAL A 735 -11.25 -34.80 21.67
C VAL A 735 -10.28 -34.51 22.81
N LEU A 736 -10.76 -34.63 24.04
CA LEU A 736 -10.01 -34.46 25.28
C LEU A 736 -9.32 -35.77 25.69
N GLY A 737 -8.32 -35.71 26.57
CA GLY A 737 -7.58 -36.90 27.02
C GLY A 737 -8.47 -37.94 27.72
N ASN A 738 -9.56 -37.49 28.34
CA ASN A 738 -10.59 -38.37 28.93
C ASN A 738 -11.58 -38.95 27.90
N ARG A 739 -11.35 -38.77 26.60
CA ARG A 739 -12.18 -39.19 25.45
C ARG A 739 -13.53 -38.49 25.30
N THR A 740 -13.81 -37.47 26.11
CA THR A 740 -14.96 -36.57 25.86
C THR A 740 -14.59 -35.56 24.78
N THR A 741 -15.58 -34.97 24.12
CA THR A 741 -15.39 -34.06 22.98
C THR A 741 -15.91 -32.66 23.32
N LEU A 742 -15.08 -31.65 23.09
CA LEU A 742 -15.54 -30.25 23.02
C LEU A 742 -15.93 -29.94 21.58
N TYR A 743 -17.23 -29.83 21.29
CA TYR A 743 -17.70 -29.44 19.97
C TYR A 743 -17.43 -27.96 19.73
N LYS A 744 -16.88 -27.58 18.58
CA LYS A 744 -16.55 -26.20 18.25
C LYS A 744 -17.83 -25.41 17.97
N TYR A 745 -17.90 -24.17 18.43
CA TYR A 745 -18.99 -23.26 18.05
C TYR A 745 -18.68 -22.66 16.67
N LEU A 746 -19.41 -23.11 15.65
CA LEU A 746 -19.16 -22.84 14.22
C LEU A 746 -20.34 -22.10 13.58
N ASP A 747 -20.53 -20.83 13.95
CA ASP A 747 -21.56 -19.97 13.35
C ASP A 747 -20.94 -19.00 12.33
N GLU A 748 -21.26 -19.20 11.05
CA GLU A 748 -20.74 -18.39 9.94
C GLU A 748 -21.27 -16.94 9.91
N ARG A 749 -22.28 -16.63 10.73
CA ARG A 749 -22.87 -15.28 10.83
C ARG A 749 -22.10 -14.37 11.77
N LEU A 750 -21.11 -14.90 12.49
CA LEU A 750 -20.33 -14.15 13.45
C LEU A 750 -19.36 -13.19 12.76
N PHE A 751 -19.26 -11.98 13.29
CA PHE A 751 -18.24 -11.01 12.93
C PHE A 751 -17.70 -10.32 14.18
N VAL A 752 -16.49 -9.79 14.08
CA VAL A 752 -15.86 -9.02 15.14
C VAL A 752 -16.14 -7.54 14.93
N LEU A 753 -16.63 -6.87 15.96
CA LEU A 753 -16.80 -5.42 16.00
C LEU A 753 -15.74 -4.83 16.92
N LEU A 754 -14.93 -3.92 16.38
CA LEU A 754 -13.96 -3.13 17.13
C LEU A 754 -14.50 -1.72 17.35
N THR A 755 -14.37 -1.23 18.56
CA THR A 755 -14.89 0.07 18.98
C THR A 755 -13.88 0.87 19.80
N VAL A 756 -14.08 2.19 19.85
CA VAL A 756 -13.28 3.13 20.64
C VAL A 756 -14.18 4.01 21.48
N VAL A 757 -13.84 4.18 22.76
CA VAL A 757 -14.53 5.10 23.67
C VAL A 757 -13.88 6.48 23.58
N ASN A 758 -14.62 7.43 23.03
CA ASN A 758 -14.24 8.84 22.97
C ASN A 758 -14.63 9.54 24.27
N THR A 759 -13.69 9.67 25.21
CA THR A 759 -13.85 10.54 26.38
C THR A 759 -13.63 12.00 25.98
N PRO A 760 -14.54 12.94 26.30
CA PRO A 760 -14.28 14.37 26.12
C PRO A 760 -13.03 14.79 26.91
N PRO A 761 -12.16 15.67 26.38
CA PRO A 761 -11.04 16.20 27.16
C PRO A 761 -11.55 16.90 28.42
N PRO A 762 -10.82 16.81 29.56
CA PRO A 762 -11.23 17.50 30.78
C PRO A 762 -11.30 19.01 30.54
N PRO A 763 -12.28 19.72 31.12
CA PRO A 763 -12.39 21.17 30.97
C PRO A 763 -11.12 21.84 31.52
N PRO A 764 -10.66 22.95 30.89
CA PRO A 764 -9.54 23.71 31.41
C PRO A 764 -9.84 24.14 32.85
N PRO A 765 -8.83 24.16 33.75
CA PRO A 765 -9.03 24.58 35.13
C PRO A 765 -9.63 25.99 35.14
N ALA A 766 -10.72 26.15 35.89
CA ALA A 766 -11.38 27.45 36.06
C ALA A 766 -10.35 28.46 36.58
N THR A 767 -10.29 29.61 35.93
CA THR A 767 -9.44 30.75 36.29
C THR A 767 -9.63 31.12 37.76
N GLY A 768 -8.59 30.93 38.59
CA GLY A 768 -8.61 31.51 39.96
C GLY A 768 -7.77 30.86 41.06
N SER A 769 -7.05 29.75 40.86
CA SER A 769 -6.17 29.20 41.92
C SER A 769 -4.69 29.33 41.56
N THR A 770 -3.94 29.92 42.49
CA THR A 770 -2.49 30.15 42.49
C THR A 770 -1.66 28.90 42.17
N PRO A 771 -0.46 29.06 41.58
CA PRO A 771 0.42 27.93 41.23
C PRO A 771 1.08 27.39 42.50
N GLU A 772 0.53 26.32 43.08
CA GLU A 772 1.26 25.47 44.03
C GLU A 772 1.77 24.21 43.32
N ASP A 773 3.05 23.94 43.56
CA ASP A 773 3.88 22.80 43.15
C ASP A 773 3.24 21.43 43.49
N LYS A 774 2.23 21.02 42.74
CA LYS A 774 1.86 19.61 42.61
C LYS A 774 2.22 19.14 41.22
N PRO A 775 2.97 18.03 41.07
CA PRO A 775 3.20 17.44 39.75
C PRO A 775 1.83 17.18 39.13
N GLN A 776 1.54 17.87 38.01
CA GLN A 776 0.34 17.58 37.23
C GLN A 776 0.36 16.09 36.90
N PRO A 777 -0.75 15.35 37.12
CA PRO A 777 -0.83 13.99 36.64
C PRO A 777 -0.61 14.03 35.12
N LYS A 778 0.38 13.26 34.63
CA LYS A 778 0.59 13.07 33.20
C LYS A 778 -0.77 12.70 32.59
N PRO A 779 -1.21 13.34 31.50
CA PRO A 779 -2.40 12.85 30.79
C PRO A 779 -2.11 11.42 30.32
N SER A 780 -2.71 10.43 30.98
CA SER A 780 -2.69 9.05 30.51
C SER A 780 -3.57 8.99 29.26
N HIS A 781 -2.96 9.11 28.08
CA HIS A 781 -3.62 9.05 26.76
C HIS A 781 -4.16 7.64 26.40
N SER A 782 -4.43 6.78 27.39
CA SER A 782 -5.01 5.47 27.18
C SER A 782 -6.51 5.59 26.86
N GLN A 783 -6.92 5.21 25.66
CA GLN A 783 -8.31 5.07 25.27
C GLN A 783 -8.84 3.68 25.67
N LYS A 784 -10.14 3.59 25.96
CA LYS A 784 -10.81 2.30 26.15
C LYS A 784 -11.32 1.78 24.81
N CYS A 785 -11.10 0.51 24.54
CA CYS A 785 -11.38 -0.14 23.27
C CYS A 785 -12.24 -1.37 23.50
N GLY A 786 -13.35 -1.48 22.78
CA GLY A 786 -14.23 -2.65 22.86
C GLY A 786 -13.95 -3.64 21.73
N ILE A 787 -13.98 -4.92 22.07
CA ILE A 787 -13.91 -6.04 21.14
C ILE A 787 -15.18 -6.87 21.36
N TYR A 788 -16.04 -6.95 20.35
CA TYR A 788 -17.27 -7.74 20.40
C TYR A 788 -17.25 -8.81 19.32
N VAL A 789 -17.75 -10.00 19.64
CA VAL A 789 -18.15 -10.99 18.62
C VAL A 789 -19.67 -10.98 18.57
N VAL A 790 -20.22 -10.68 17.40
CA VAL A 790 -21.66 -10.41 17.23
C VAL A 790 -22.23 -11.29 16.12
N ASP A 791 -23.42 -11.84 16.36
CA ASP A 791 -24.23 -12.51 15.34
C ASP A 791 -24.84 -11.47 14.37
N GLY A 792 -24.50 -11.54 13.08
CA GLY A 792 -24.97 -10.60 12.06
C GLY A 792 -26.47 -10.70 11.70
N ALA A 793 -27.14 -11.80 12.04
CA ALA A 793 -28.56 -12.01 11.77
C ALA A 793 -29.46 -11.56 12.92
N LYS A 794 -29.02 -11.69 14.18
CA LYS A 794 -29.82 -11.34 15.39
C LYS A 794 -29.27 -10.15 16.19
N GLY A 795 -27.99 -9.82 16.03
CA GLY A 795 -27.31 -8.79 16.83
C GLY A 795 -26.91 -9.24 18.23
N THR A 796 -26.96 -10.54 18.50
CA THR A 796 -26.56 -11.12 19.79
C THR A 796 -25.05 -10.98 19.98
N VAL A 797 -24.62 -10.44 21.11
CA VAL A 797 -23.20 -10.41 21.48
C VAL A 797 -22.83 -11.74 22.12
N VAL A 798 -21.94 -12.49 21.46
CA VAL A 798 -21.44 -13.81 21.88
C VAL A 798 -20.23 -13.67 22.80
N TYR A 799 -19.41 -12.65 22.56
CA TYR A 799 -18.22 -12.33 23.35
C TYR A 799 -18.02 -10.82 23.43
N HIS A 800 -17.53 -10.35 24.56
CA HIS A 800 -17.18 -8.95 24.76
C HIS A 800 -15.96 -8.82 25.67
N ALA A 801 -14.98 -8.02 25.24
CA ALA A 801 -13.85 -7.60 26.05
C ALA A 801 -13.62 -6.09 25.92
N GLU A 802 -13.13 -5.47 26.99
CA GLU A 802 -12.71 -4.07 27.01
C GLU A 802 -11.22 -4.01 27.37
N VAL A 803 -10.41 -3.34 26.54
CA VAL A 803 -8.97 -3.16 26.76
C VAL A 803 -8.60 -1.69 26.81
N LYS A 804 -7.60 -1.34 27.62
CA LYS A 804 -7.00 -0.01 27.62
C LYS A 804 -5.84 -0.01 26.63
N ALA A 805 -5.97 0.72 25.53
CA ALA A 805 -4.92 0.84 24.53
C ALA A 805 -4.63 2.32 24.21
N PRO A 806 -3.39 2.69 23.87
CA PRO A 806 -3.06 4.06 23.47
C PRO A 806 -3.86 4.44 22.23
N GLY A 807 -4.43 5.65 22.25
CA GLY A 807 -5.12 6.21 21.10
C GLY A 807 -4.15 6.70 20.02
N THR A 808 -4.53 6.62 18.75
CA THR A 808 -3.80 7.29 17.66
C THR A 808 -4.17 8.77 17.57
N PRO A 809 -3.30 9.66 17.07
CA PRO A 809 -3.75 10.94 16.54
C PRO A 809 -4.66 10.69 15.34
N GLY A 810 -5.86 11.29 15.30
CA GLY A 810 -6.69 11.27 14.11
C GLY A 810 -6.05 12.10 12.99
N ALA A 811 -6.16 11.67 11.74
CA ALA A 811 -5.56 12.33 10.56
C ALA A 811 -5.91 13.84 10.41
N ASN A 812 -6.97 14.31 11.09
CA ASN A 812 -7.45 15.69 11.09
C ASN A 812 -7.59 16.28 12.52
N GLY A 813 -6.87 15.77 13.53
CA GLY A 813 -7.00 16.22 14.92
C GLY A 813 -8.35 15.90 15.58
N LYS A 814 -9.22 15.11 14.93
CA LYS A 814 -10.51 14.63 15.45
C LYS A 814 -10.44 13.13 15.73
N GLY A 815 -10.56 12.76 17.01
CA GLY A 815 -10.84 11.41 17.50
C GLY A 815 -9.72 10.40 17.24
N GLY A 816 -9.02 9.99 18.31
CA GLY A 816 -8.07 8.90 18.21
C GLY A 816 -8.75 7.54 18.09
N GLY A 817 -8.19 6.63 17.29
CA GLY A 817 -8.67 5.27 17.13
C GLY A 817 -7.90 4.28 18.01
N CYS A 818 -8.52 3.13 18.30
CA CYS A 818 -7.90 2.06 19.05
C CYS A 818 -6.89 1.29 18.20
N GLN A 819 -5.67 1.09 18.71
CA GLN A 819 -4.65 0.25 18.07
C GLN A 819 -4.87 -1.25 18.38
N VAL A 820 -6.07 -1.76 18.07
CA VAL A 820 -6.41 -3.18 18.21
C VAL A 820 -6.42 -3.82 16.83
N LYS A 821 -5.72 -4.95 16.69
CA LYS A 821 -5.76 -5.79 15.48
C LYS A 821 -6.38 -7.12 15.85
N ALA A 822 -7.28 -7.65 15.02
CA ALA A 822 -7.95 -8.91 15.30
C ALA A 822 -8.11 -9.76 14.03
N ALA A 823 -8.12 -11.08 14.21
CA ALA A 823 -8.53 -12.05 13.21
C ALA A 823 -9.40 -13.11 13.86
N PHE A 824 -10.41 -13.54 13.12
CA PHE A 824 -11.39 -14.51 13.56
C PHE A 824 -11.51 -15.62 12.53
N SER A 825 -11.35 -16.87 12.94
CA SER A 825 -11.32 -18.03 12.04
C SER A 825 -11.96 -19.22 12.73
N GLU A 826 -12.85 -19.94 12.04
CA GLU A 826 -13.63 -21.04 12.63
C GLU A 826 -14.27 -20.64 13.96
N ASN A 827 -13.79 -21.20 15.07
CA ASN A 827 -14.29 -20.99 16.41
C ASN A 827 -13.31 -20.21 17.30
N TRP A 828 -12.32 -19.51 16.74
CA TRP A 828 -11.33 -18.81 17.56
C TRP A 828 -11.02 -17.40 17.06
N LEU A 829 -10.85 -16.50 18.02
CA LEU A 829 -10.51 -15.10 17.87
C LEU A 829 -9.11 -14.88 18.43
N VAL A 830 -8.26 -14.17 17.69
CA VAL A 830 -7.06 -13.57 18.25
C VAL A 830 -7.11 -12.07 18.08
N TYR A 831 -6.75 -11.34 19.12
CA TYR A 831 -6.52 -9.90 19.04
C TYR A 831 -5.23 -9.48 19.73
N HIS A 832 -4.64 -8.40 19.20
CA HIS A 832 -3.40 -7.80 19.66
C HIS A 832 -3.63 -6.32 19.99
N TYR A 833 -3.02 -5.86 21.07
CA TYR A 833 -3.08 -4.48 21.52
C TYR A 833 -1.84 -4.12 22.36
N TYR A 834 -1.60 -2.83 22.59
CA TYR A 834 -0.58 -2.36 23.54
C TYR A 834 -1.22 -2.01 24.88
N GLU A 835 -0.68 -2.56 25.97
CA GLU A 835 -1.09 -2.25 27.33
C GLU A 835 -0.15 -1.20 27.95
N ASP A 836 -0.72 -0.08 28.39
CA ASP A 836 0.00 1.01 29.09
C ASP A 836 -0.02 0.83 30.62
N GLU A 837 0.72 1.66 31.37
CA GLU A 837 0.77 1.59 32.84
C GLU A 837 -0.64 1.70 33.45
N VAL A 838 -1.01 0.71 34.25
CA VAL A 838 -2.25 0.76 35.03
C VAL A 838 -1.95 1.34 36.41
N GLU A 839 -2.35 2.58 36.67
CA GLU A 839 -2.32 3.15 38.03
C GLU A 839 -3.22 2.33 38.97
N GLY A 840 -2.66 1.79 40.06
CA GLY A 840 -3.42 1.22 41.19
C GLY A 840 -3.61 -0.30 41.25
N GLY A 841 -2.96 -1.10 40.38
CA GLY A 841 -2.94 -2.56 40.51
C GLY A 841 -1.99 -3.05 41.61
N SER A 842 -2.38 -4.05 42.41
CA SER A 842 -1.57 -4.66 43.48
C SER A 842 -0.31 -5.40 42.99
N VAL A 843 -0.19 -5.57 41.67
CA VAL A 843 1.04 -5.91 40.96
C VAL A 843 1.09 -4.92 39.79
N GLY A 844 2.04 -3.99 39.76
CA GLY A 844 2.16 -3.02 38.67
C GLY A 844 2.21 -3.74 37.33
N GLY A 845 1.18 -3.59 36.50
CA GLY A 845 1.10 -4.24 35.20
C GLY A 845 2.29 -3.86 34.34
N SER A 846 2.95 -4.84 33.72
CA SER A 846 4.08 -4.58 32.82
C SER A 846 3.58 -3.94 31.53
N LYS A 847 4.13 -2.78 31.16
CA LYS A 847 3.89 -2.17 29.84
C LYS A 847 4.35 -3.13 28.74
N GLY A 848 3.58 -3.23 27.67
CA GLY A 848 3.98 -4.02 26.51
C GLY A 848 2.84 -4.44 25.61
N TYR A 849 3.20 -5.09 24.50
CA TYR A 849 2.20 -5.65 23.61
C TYR A 849 1.62 -6.95 24.17
N ARG A 850 0.32 -7.10 24.01
CA ARG A 850 -0.45 -8.27 24.40
C ARG A 850 -1.03 -8.92 23.16
N MET A 851 -1.07 -10.24 23.17
CA MET A 851 -1.84 -11.06 22.24
C MET A 851 -2.79 -11.91 23.05
N VAL A 852 -4.08 -11.88 22.73
CA VAL A 852 -5.11 -12.66 23.42
C VAL A 852 -5.72 -13.64 22.43
N SER A 853 -5.87 -14.89 22.86
CA SER A 853 -6.52 -15.95 22.09
C SER A 853 -7.78 -16.39 22.83
N VAL A 854 -8.87 -16.50 22.08
CA VAL A 854 -10.20 -16.89 22.57
C VAL A 854 -10.72 -18.03 21.71
N GLU A 855 -11.22 -19.09 22.34
CA GLU A 855 -11.90 -20.22 21.68
C GLU A 855 -13.35 -20.33 22.14
N PHE A 856 -14.25 -20.64 21.21
CA PHE A 856 -15.67 -20.85 21.42
C PHE A 856 -16.04 -22.33 21.22
N TYR A 857 -16.69 -22.94 22.20
CA TYR A 857 -17.18 -24.33 22.15
C TYR A 857 -18.67 -24.39 22.46
N GLU A 858 -19.37 -25.35 21.87
CA GLU A 858 -20.76 -25.66 22.13
C GLU A 858 -20.96 -26.18 23.56
N GLY A 859 -22.11 -25.85 24.14
CA GLY A 859 -22.50 -26.31 25.47
C GLY A 859 -21.66 -25.74 26.61
N ARG A 860 -21.94 -26.23 27.82
CA ARG A 860 -21.24 -25.85 29.05
C ARG A 860 -20.32 -26.96 29.56
N LYS A 861 -20.44 -28.18 29.02
CA LYS A 861 -19.66 -29.36 29.39
C LYS A 861 -19.17 -30.11 28.14
N GLY A 862 -18.24 -31.03 28.34
CA GLY A 862 -17.85 -31.98 27.29
C GLY A 862 -19.02 -32.87 26.86
N ASP A 863 -18.98 -33.32 25.61
CA ASP A 863 -19.98 -34.13 24.90
C ASP A 863 -21.36 -33.47 24.71
N GLU A 864 -21.46 -32.14 24.83
CA GLU A 864 -22.67 -31.38 24.51
C GLU A 864 -22.59 -30.81 23.09
N LYS A 865 -23.40 -31.35 22.16
CA LYS A 865 -23.51 -30.88 20.77
C LYS A 865 -24.85 -30.16 20.56
N ILE A 866 -24.80 -28.90 20.15
CA ILE A 866 -25.97 -28.06 19.81
C ILE A 866 -26.13 -27.86 18.29
N MET A 867 -25.16 -28.26 17.48
CA MET A 867 -25.18 -28.09 16.01
C MET A 867 -25.21 -26.61 15.59
N SER A 868 -24.28 -25.82 16.15
CA SER A 868 -24.17 -24.36 15.94
C SER A 868 -24.14 -23.91 14.47
N SER A 869 -23.58 -24.73 13.57
CA SER A 869 -23.53 -24.45 12.13
C SER A 869 -24.89 -24.53 11.42
N GLU A 870 -25.83 -25.31 11.97
CA GLU A 870 -27.18 -25.51 11.40
C GLU A 870 -28.25 -24.74 12.17
N LEU A 871 -27.88 -24.13 13.31
CA LEU A 871 -28.79 -23.41 14.17
C LEU A 871 -29.32 -22.15 13.48
N THR A 872 -30.65 -22.03 13.44
CA THR A 872 -31.33 -20.76 13.12
C THR A 872 -30.91 -19.67 14.10
N ALA A 873 -30.72 -18.44 13.61
CA ALA A 873 -30.29 -17.29 14.41
C ALA A 873 -31.27 -16.99 15.55
N TYR A 874 -32.52 -17.41 15.40
CA TYR A 874 -33.59 -17.19 16.37
C TYR A 874 -33.67 -18.27 17.45
N SER A 875 -32.81 -19.30 17.40
CA SER A 875 -32.76 -20.31 18.47
C SER A 875 -32.25 -19.71 19.79
N ASN A 876 -32.81 -20.18 20.90
CA ASN A 876 -32.34 -19.84 22.24
C ASN A 876 -30.98 -20.48 22.55
N ASP A 877 -30.59 -21.53 21.83
CA ASP A 877 -29.34 -22.26 22.04
C ASP A 877 -28.12 -21.53 21.46
N THR A 878 -28.31 -20.42 20.75
CA THR A 878 -27.23 -19.56 20.21
C THR A 878 -26.28 -19.01 21.28
N LEU A 879 -26.70 -18.96 22.54
CA LEU A 879 -25.89 -18.52 23.69
C LEU A 879 -25.43 -19.69 24.59
N ASN A 880 -25.72 -20.93 24.19
CA ASN A 880 -25.27 -22.11 24.91
C ASN A 880 -23.85 -22.51 24.46
N LEU A 881 -22.87 -21.71 24.87
CA LEU A 881 -21.47 -21.91 24.54
C LEU A 881 -20.55 -21.70 25.76
N SER A 882 -19.35 -22.24 25.68
CA SER A 882 -18.26 -22.06 26.62
C SER A 882 -17.08 -21.36 25.94
N THR A 883 -16.43 -20.46 26.67
CA THR A 883 -15.32 -19.65 26.19
C THR A 883 -14.05 -19.95 26.97
N TYR A 884 -12.95 -20.18 26.25
CA TYR A 884 -11.62 -20.25 26.84
C TYR A 884 -10.81 -19.08 26.33
N GLU A 885 -10.23 -18.29 27.22
CA GLU A 885 -9.45 -17.09 26.90
C GLU A 885 -8.11 -17.15 27.61
N GLN A 886 -7.05 -16.74 26.90
CA GLN A 886 -5.72 -16.59 27.50
C GLN A 886 -4.96 -15.43 26.83
N ALA A 887 -4.32 -14.61 27.66
CA ALA A 887 -3.44 -13.53 27.23
C ALA A 887 -1.97 -13.95 27.22
N TYR A 888 -1.20 -13.39 26.30
CA TYR A 888 0.24 -13.59 26.13
C TYR A 888 0.93 -12.22 25.97
N VAL A 889 2.19 -12.15 26.37
CA VAL A 889 3.13 -11.05 26.07
C VAL A 889 3.67 -11.25 24.66
N PHE A 890 3.65 -10.19 23.87
CA PHE A 890 4.21 -10.15 22.53
C PHE A 890 5.31 -9.06 22.46
N PRO A 891 6.44 -9.29 21.77
CA PRO A 891 7.58 -8.37 21.82
C PRO A 891 7.46 -7.12 20.92
N TYR A 892 6.63 -7.15 19.86
CA TYR A 892 6.60 -6.11 18.82
C TYR A 892 5.19 -5.57 18.53
N ALA A 893 5.09 -4.43 17.86
CA ALA A 893 3.81 -4.00 17.33
C ALA A 893 3.45 -4.85 16.10
N ILE A 894 2.16 -5.12 15.89
CA ILE A 894 1.67 -5.86 14.71
C ILE A 894 1.01 -4.86 13.75
N THR A 895 1.43 -4.89 12.48
CA THR A 895 0.83 -4.06 11.44
C THR A 895 -0.36 -4.76 10.79
N ALA A 896 -0.23 -6.07 10.53
CA ALA A 896 -1.25 -6.93 9.95
C ALA A 896 -1.14 -8.37 10.49
N LEU A 897 -2.27 -9.08 10.53
CA LEU A 897 -2.32 -10.50 10.92
C LEU A 897 -3.44 -11.23 10.16
N ALA A 898 -3.22 -12.50 9.86
CA ALA A 898 -4.18 -13.37 9.16
C ALA A 898 -3.95 -14.85 9.52
N THR A 899 -4.95 -15.70 9.32
CA THR A 899 -4.80 -17.16 9.52
C THR A 899 -4.57 -17.88 8.20
N THR A 900 -3.75 -18.92 8.18
CA THR A 900 -3.58 -19.76 6.97
C THR A 900 -4.88 -20.46 6.57
N SER A 901 -5.05 -20.69 5.27
CA SER A 901 -6.23 -21.35 4.69
C SER A 901 -5.83 -22.45 3.71
N THR A 902 -6.44 -23.63 3.82
CA THR A 902 -6.23 -24.78 2.95
C THR A 902 -7.55 -25.30 2.39
N LYS A 903 -7.45 -26.20 1.41
CA LYS A 903 -8.59 -26.61 0.57
C LYS A 903 -9.71 -27.28 1.36
N PHE A 904 -9.37 -28.09 2.35
CA PHE A 904 -10.28 -28.88 3.16
C PHE A 904 -10.26 -28.50 4.65
N GLY A 905 -9.35 -27.61 5.07
CA GLY A 905 -9.23 -27.17 6.47
C GLY A 905 -8.83 -28.29 7.43
N ILE A 906 -8.04 -29.26 6.95
CA ILE A 906 -7.52 -30.39 7.72
C ILE A 906 -6.22 -30.01 8.43
N THR A 907 -5.30 -29.31 7.74
CA THR A 907 -4.04 -28.85 8.35
C THR A 907 -4.31 -27.83 9.46
N SER A 908 -3.38 -27.68 10.41
CA SER A 908 -3.55 -26.68 11.47
C SER A 908 -3.52 -25.25 10.89
N LYS A 909 -4.35 -24.36 11.42
CA LYS A 909 -4.35 -22.95 10.99
C LYS A 909 -3.34 -22.14 11.79
N ASP A 910 -2.19 -21.87 11.19
CA ASP A 910 -1.19 -20.99 11.78
C ASP A 910 -1.63 -19.52 11.69
N LEU A 911 -1.20 -18.71 12.67
CA LEU A 911 -1.37 -17.27 12.65
C LEU A 911 -0.14 -16.63 12.01
N ILE A 912 -0.34 -15.95 10.88
CA ILE A 912 0.69 -15.16 10.21
C ILE A 912 0.62 -13.73 10.73
N VAL A 913 1.76 -13.19 11.14
CA VAL A 913 1.90 -11.86 11.73
C VAL A 913 2.95 -11.07 10.98
N ALA A 914 2.61 -9.86 10.55
CA ALA A 914 3.56 -8.84 10.12
C ALA A 914 3.81 -7.84 11.26
N THR A 915 5.07 -7.58 11.54
CA THR A 915 5.51 -6.78 12.68
C THR A 915 6.14 -5.46 12.25
N ASN A 916 6.18 -4.48 13.15
CA ASN A 916 6.74 -3.16 12.86
C ASN A 916 8.26 -3.15 12.64
N ASN A 917 8.97 -4.22 13.00
CA ASN A 917 10.39 -4.42 12.67
C ASN A 917 10.60 -5.06 11.28
N HIS A 918 9.59 -5.01 10.41
CA HIS A 918 9.62 -5.46 9.02
C HIS A 918 9.79 -6.97 8.81
N ARG A 919 9.34 -7.79 9.79
CA ARG A 919 9.34 -9.26 9.68
C ARG A 919 7.94 -9.82 9.52
N VAL A 920 7.82 -10.86 8.68
CA VAL A 920 6.63 -11.70 8.56
C VAL A 920 6.92 -13.05 9.22
N GLN A 921 6.14 -13.44 10.23
CA GLN A 921 6.38 -14.61 11.07
C GLN A 921 5.13 -15.48 11.20
N SER A 922 5.33 -16.80 11.28
CA SER A 922 4.25 -17.76 11.55
C SER A 922 4.24 -18.21 13.01
N PHE A 923 3.06 -18.24 13.62
CA PHE A 923 2.81 -18.78 14.96
C PHE A 923 1.91 -20.01 14.88
N ALA A 924 2.42 -21.13 15.37
CA ALA A 924 1.69 -22.39 15.39
C ALA A 924 0.43 -22.30 16.27
N ARG A 925 -0.68 -22.85 15.80
CA ARG A 925 -1.96 -22.82 16.53
C ARG A 925 -1.88 -23.32 17.97
N ARG A 926 -1.03 -24.33 18.20
CA ARG A 926 -0.79 -24.96 19.51
C ARG A 926 -0.17 -24.00 20.53
N MET A 927 0.59 -23.00 20.09
CA MET A 927 1.15 -21.98 20.98
C MET A 927 0.08 -21.01 21.49
N LEU A 928 -0.96 -20.80 20.70
CA LEU A 928 -2.08 -19.89 20.99
C LEU A 928 -3.31 -20.63 21.53
N ASP A 929 -3.17 -21.87 22.03
CA ASP A 929 -4.27 -22.60 22.68
C ASP A 929 -4.51 -22.01 24.09
N PRO A 930 -5.68 -21.42 24.36
CA PRO A 930 -5.99 -20.81 25.66
C PRO A 930 -6.18 -21.82 26.78
N ARG A 931 -6.25 -23.13 26.48
CA ARG A 931 -6.38 -24.20 27.48
C ARG A 931 -5.02 -24.68 28.02
N ARG A 932 -3.90 -24.06 27.60
CA ARG A 932 -2.57 -24.36 28.13
C ARG A 932 -2.53 -24.14 29.64
N PRO A 933 -2.18 -25.14 30.47
CA PRO A 933 -2.23 -25.00 31.92
C PRO A 933 -1.05 -24.19 32.47
N ASN A 934 -1.30 -23.36 33.48
CA ASN A 934 -0.25 -22.62 34.22
C ASN A 934 0.63 -23.50 35.11
N ARG A 935 0.30 -24.79 35.20
CA ARG A 935 1.03 -25.82 35.94
C ARG A 935 1.64 -26.83 34.97
N LYS A 936 2.44 -27.76 35.51
CA LYS A 936 2.86 -28.94 34.74
C LYS A 936 1.63 -29.67 34.20
N THR A 937 1.76 -30.18 32.98
CA THR A 937 0.69 -30.88 32.27
C THR A 937 0.41 -32.24 32.93
N THR A 938 -0.87 -32.58 33.06
CA THR A 938 -1.36 -33.91 33.46
C THR A 938 -1.23 -34.91 32.31
N ALA A 939 -1.45 -36.20 32.58
CA ALA A 939 -1.43 -37.24 31.55
C ALA A 939 -2.48 -36.98 30.45
N ASP A 940 -3.72 -36.66 30.83
CA ASP A 940 -4.80 -36.36 29.89
C ASP A 940 -4.48 -35.14 29.02
N GLU A 941 -3.92 -34.08 29.60
CA GLU A 941 -3.49 -32.89 28.85
C GLU A 941 -2.30 -33.18 27.92
N GLN A 942 -1.39 -34.07 28.32
CA GLN A 942 -0.28 -34.51 27.45
C GLN A 942 -0.77 -35.36 26.27
N GLU A 943 -1.81 -36.17 26.47
CA GLU A 943 -2.49 -36.92 25.41
C GLU A 943 -3.14 -35.98 24.38
N GLU A 944 -3.68 -34.83 24.82
CA GLU A 944 -4.14 -33.74 23.95
C GLU A 944 -3.02 -32.92 23.31
N PHE A 945 -1.76 -33.26 23.59
CA PHE A 945 -0.60 -32.47 23.21
C PHE A 945 -0.65 -31.03 23.76
N LEU A 946 -1.28 -30.77 24.90
CA LEU A 946 -1.15 -29.47 25.56
C LEU A 946 0.27 -29.28 26.09
N ILE A 947 0.76 -28.06 25.99
CA ILE A 947 2.04 -27.64 26.58
C ILE A 947 1.77 -26.68 27.73
N GLN A 948 2.67 -26.62 28.70
CA GLN A 948 2.56 -25.67 29.80
C GLN A 948 2.46 -24.24 29.25
N TYR A 949 1.62 -23.42 29.87
CA TYR A 949 1.51 -22.00 29.54
C TYR A 949 2.82 -21.28 29.84
N ASP A 950 3.27 -20.53 28.85
CA ASP A 950 4.33 -19.55 28.97
C ASP A 950 3.73 -18.21 28.52
N PRO A 951 3.72 -17.19 29.38
CA PRO A 951 3.18 -15.89 29.02
C PRO A 951 3.95 -15.25 27.87
N LEU A 952 5.24 -15.53 27.67
CA LEU A 952 6.00 -14.94 26.58
C LEU A 952 5.85 -15.79 25.30
N LEU A 953 5.31 -15.18 24.24
CA LEU A 953 5.35 -15.83 22.93
C LEU A 953 6.80 -15.84 22.40
N PRO A 954 7.35 -17.00 22.03
CA PRO A 954 8.72 -17.10 21.60
C PRO A 954 8.93 -16.41 20.26
N ASN A 955 9.93 -15.54 20.17
CA ASN A 955 10.41 -15.01 18.90
C ASN A 955 11.41 -16.02 18.31
N ASP A 956 10.91 -17.07 17.65
CA ASP A 956 11.76 -18.08 16.98
C ASP A 956 12.14 -17.59 15.58
N PRO A 957 13.44 -17.28 15.32
CA PRO A 957 13.89 -16.82 14.01
C PRO A 957 13.62 -17.83 12.89
N ARG A 958 13.55 -19.14 13.22
CA ARG A 958 13.29 -20.19 12.23
C ARG A 958 11.88 -20.11 11.63
N ARG A 959 10.94 -19.51 12.36
CA ARG A 959 9.56 -19.28 11.92
C ARG A 959 9.34 -17.93 11.25
N VAL A 960 10.39 -17.14 11.06
CA VAL A 960 10.33 -15.89 10.30
C VAL A 960 10.32 -16.25 8.82
N LEU A 961 9.13 -16.16 8.23
CA LEU A 961 8.87 -16.53 6.83
C LEU A 961 9.64 -15.63 5.85
N SER A 962 9.79 -14.35 6.20
CA SER A 962 10.52 -13.41 5.36
C SER A 962 12.04 -13.52 5.47
N HIS A 963 12.58 -14.39 6.34
CA HIS A 963 14.03 -14.57 6.58
C HIS A 963 14.79 -13.23 6.59
N ASN A 964 15.63 -12.96 5.60
CA ASN A 964 16.44 -11.77 5.42
C ASN A 964 15.69 -10.62 4.72
N TYR A 965 14.53 -10.87 4.11
CA TYR A 965 13.69 -9.81 3.54
C TYR A 965 13.06 -8.96 4.64
N ASP A 966 13.32 -7.67 4.56
CA ASP A 966 12.69 -6.63 5.38
C ASP A 966 11.44 -6.14 4.65
N VAL A 967 10.30 -6.73 5.00
CA VAL A 967 9.00 -6.45 4.38
C VAL A 967 8.38 -5.25 5.08
N ALA A 968 8.63 -4.05 4.54
CA ALA A 968 8.26 -2.83 5.22
C ALA A 968 6.76 -2.48 5.11
N ASN A 969 6.22 -1.92 6.20
CA ASN A 969 4.89 -1.35 6.32
C ASN A 969 3.76 -2.19 5.67
N VAL A 970 3.67 -3.47 6.05
CA VAL A 970 2.60 -4.38 5.60
C VAL A 970 1.26 -3.88 6.14
N GLN A 971 0.31 -3.63 5.24
CA GLN A 971 -1.03 -3.15 5.59
C GLN A 971 -2.03 -4.30 5.71
N LYS A 972 -1.90 -5.34 4.88
CA LYS A 972 -2.80 -6.49 4.87
C LYS A 972 -2.06 -7.76 4.49
N ILE A 973 -2.53 -8.88 5.03
CA ILE A 973 -2.11 -10.23 4.64
C ILE A 973 -3.35 -10.95 4.13
N ILE A 974 -3.24 -11.60 2.97
CA ILE A 974 -4.25 -12.52 2.45
C ILE A 974 -3.62 -13.88 2.22
N THR A 975 -4.43 -14.93 2.39
CA THR A 975 -4.00 -16.30 2.18
C THR A 975 -4.88 -16.99 1.15
N SER A 976 -4.33 -17.99 0.48
CA SER A 976 -5.05 -18.81 -0.49
C SER A 976 -4.68 -20.29 -0.34
N PRO A 977 -5.65 -21.22 -0.45
CA PRO A 977 -5.34 -22.64 -0.52
C PRO A 977 -4.56 -22.99 -1.79
N SER A 978 -3.71 -24.01 -1.72
CA SER A 978 -3.18 -24.70 -2.91
C SER A 978 -3.97 -25.99 -3.17
N LEU A 979 -3.58 -26.78 -4.19
CA LEU A 979 -4.19 -28.11 -4.37
C LEU A 979 -3.72 -29.10 -3.31
N LEU A 980 -2.57 -28.83 -2.69
CA LEU A 980 -2.07 -29.57 -1.55
C LEU A 980 -2.76 -29.08 -0.28
N GLU A 981 -3.28 -30.02 0.49
CA GLU A 981 -3.93 -29.73 1.76
C GLU A 981 -2.92 -29.34 2.84
N SER A 982 -1.65 -29.69 2.69
CA SER A 982 -0.62 -29.25 3.62
C SER A 982 -0.25 -27.77 3.47
N THR A 983 -0.51 -27.15 2.31
CA THR A 983 0.18 -25.93 1.89
C THR A 983 -0.77 -24.77 1.62
N SER A 984 -0.43 -23.60 2.17
CA SER A 984 -1.14 -22.33 2.00
C SER A 984 -0.22 -21.27 1.40
N LEU A 985 -0.72 -20.49 0.45
CA LEU A 985 -0.04 -19.31 -0.08
C LEU A 985 -0.29 -18.13 0.85
N VAL A 986 0.76 -17.36 1.16
CA VAL A 986 0.70 -16.19 2.03
C VAL A 986 1.21 -14.99 1.25
N PHE A 987 0.36 -13.99 1.06
CA PHE A 987 0.71 -12.74 0.40
C PHE A 987 0.52 -11.57 1.35
N ALA A 988 1.63 -10.92 1.69
CA ALA A 988 1.69 -9.72 2.50
C ALA A 988 1.95 -8.51 1.59
N PHE A 989 1.12 -7.47 1.71
CA PHE A 989 1.27 -6.26 0.90
C PHE A 989 1.00 -4.99 1.71
N GLY A 990 1.68 -3.92 1.30
CA GLY A 990 1.62 -2.59 1.89
C GLY A 990 2.54 -1.67 1.10
N LEU A 991 3.57 -1.11 1.75
CA LEU A 991 4.67 -0.48 1.00
C LEU A 991 5.40 -1.53 0.15
N ASP A 992 5.89 -2.60 0.78
CA ASP A 992 6.49 -3.73 0.08
C ASP A 992 5.47 -4.84 -0.17
N MET A 993 5.82 -5.73 -1.11
CA MET A 993 5.05 -6.94 -1.41
C MET A 993 5.92 -8.16 -1.18
N PHE A 994 5.39 -9.15 -0.46
CA PHE A 994 6.07 -10.40 -0.17
C PHE A 994 5.09 -11.56 -0.32
N LEU A 995 5.52 -12.61 -1.00
CA LEU A 995 4.75 -13.84 -1.10
C LEU A 995 5.63 -15.03 -0.76
N THR A 996 5.05 -15.99 -0.04
CA THR A 996 5.68 -17.28 0.23
C THR A 996 4.62 -18.37 0.39
N ARG A 997 5.08 -19.60 0.60
CA ARG A 997 4.25 -20.78 0.86
C ARG A 997 4.52 -21.27 2.28
N VAL A 998 3.48 -21.71 2.97
CA VAL A 998 3.60 -22.18 4.36
C VAL A 998 2.89 -23.51 4.49
N ALA A 999 3.53 -24.46 5.18
CA ALA A 999 2.96 -25.76 5.49
C ALA A 999 2.84 -25.96 7.02
N PRO A 1000 1.73 -25.53 7.65
CA PRO A 1000 1.57 -25.53 9.11
C PRO A 1000 1.84 -26.87 9.80
N SER A 1001 1.38 -27.96 9.20
CA SER A 1001 1.57 -29.35 9.68
C SER A 1001 2.69 -30.10 8.95
N ASN A 1002 3.62 -29.39 8.30
CA ASN A 1002 4.56 -29.93 7.30
C ASN A 1002 3.85 -30.55 6.08
N THR A 1003 4.62 -30.86 5.04
CA THR A 1003 4.12 -31.45 3.78
C THR A 1003 3.84 -32.94 3.95
N PHE A 1004 2.61 -33.30 4.35
CA PHE A 1004 2.19 -34.69 4.56
C PHE A 1004 1.61 -35.35 3.30
N ASP A 1005 1.25 -34.57 2.28
CA ASP A 1005 0.66 -35.02 1.01
C ASP A 1005 1.67 -35.02 -0.15
N VAL A 1006 2.94 -34.72 0.14
CA VAL A 1006 4.05 -34.84 -0.81
C VAL A 1006 5.19 -35.65 -0.20
N LEU A 1007 5.85 -36.45 -1.05
CA LEU A 1007 7.04 -37.19 -0.68
C LEU A 1007 8.16 -36.22 -0.31
N SER A 1008 8.89 -36.49 0.79
CA SER A 1008 10.02 -35.65 1.19
C SER A 1008 11.05 -35.52 0.07
N GLU A 1009 11.63 -34.34 -0.10
CA GLU A 1009 12.68 -34.11 -1.12
C GLU A 1009 13.92 -34.97 -0.89
N ASN A 1010 14.21 -35.29 0.37
CA ASN A 1010 15.30 -36.18 0.80
C ASN A 1010 14.98 -37.68 0.65
N PHE A 1011 13.87 -38.06 0.02
CA PHE A 1011 13.52 -39.47 -0.16
C PHE A 1011 14.52 -40.14 -1.11
N ASN A 1012 15.22 -41.17 -0.62
CA ASN A 1012 16.25 -41.87 -1.38
C ASN A 1012 15.64 -42.83 -2.43
N LYS A 1013 15.24 -42.26 -3.57
CA LYS A 1013 14.66 -42.99 -4.71
C LYS A 1013 15.63 -44.05 -5.25
N VAL A 1014 16.93 -43.74 -5.29
CA VAL A 1014 17.96 -44.66 -5.80
C VAL A 1014 18.03 -45.93 -4.94
N GLN A 1015 18.04 -45.78 -3.62
CA GLN A 1015 18.03 -46.91 -2.70
C GLN A 1015 16.77 -47.77 -2.87
N LEU A 1016 15.60 -47.16 -3.04
CA LEU A 1016 14.35 -47.90 -3.30
C LEU A 1016 14.48 -48.76 -4.56
N VAL A 1017 14.91 -48.16 -5.69
CA VAL A 1017 15.07 -48.87 -6.96
C VAL A 1017 16.08 -50.00 -6.84
N LEU A 1018 17.26 -49.75 -6.26
CA LEU A 1018 18.30 -50.77 -6.06
C LEU A 1018 17.80 -51.94 -5.20
N THR A 1019 17.02 -51.66 -4.15
CA THR A 1019 16.47 -52.69 -3.27
C THR A 1019 15.44 -53.56 -4.01
N VAL A 1020 14.54 -52.93 -4.78
CA VAL A 1020 13.52 -53.64 -5.58
C VAL A 1020 14.18 -54.50 -6.66
N THR A 1021 15.17 -53.95 -7.39
CA THR A 1021 15.91 -54.70 -8.41
C THR A 1021 16.71 -55.84 -7.79
N GLY A 1022 17.36 -55.62 -6.65
CA GLY A 1022 18.08 -56.66 -5.91
C GLY A 1022 17.16 -57.81 -5.46
N LEU A 1023 15.98 -57.48 -4.93
CA LEU A 1023 14.96 -58.47 -4.56
C LEU A 1023 14.43 -59.24 -5.79
N ALA A 1024 14.14 -58.54 -6.89
CA ALA A 1024 13.67 -59.18 -8.12
C ALA A 1024 14.72 -60.14 -8.70
N ALA A 1025 15.99 -59.74 -8.75
CA ALA A 1025 17.08 -60.61 -9.18
C ALA A 1025 17.25 -61.81 -8.25
N ALA A 1026 17.12 -61.62 -6.94
CA ALA A 1026 17.14 -62.71 -5.97
C ALA A 1026 15.99 -63.72 -6.22
N ILE A 1027 14.77 -63.23 -6.43
CA ILE A 1027 13.59 -64.06 -6.73
C ILE A 1027 13.76 -64.84 -8.04
N LEU A 1028 14.36 -64.23 -9.07
CA LEU A 1028 14.61 -64.89 -10.36
C LEU A 1028 15.80 -65.87 -10.32
N SER A 1029 16.67 -65.73 -9.32
CA SER A 1029 17.83 -66.63 -9.11
C SER A 1029 17.51 -67.85 -8.24
N PHE A 1030 16.36 -67.83 -7.56
CA PHE A 1030 15.71 -68.99 -6.96
C PHE A 1030 14.77 -69.65 -7.97
#